data_AF-A0AAD9XZK1-F1
#
_entry.id   AF-A0AAD9XZK1-F1
#
_cell.length_a   1.000
_cell.length_b   1.000
_cell.length_c   1.000
_cell.angle_alpha   90.00
_cell.angle_beta   90.00
_cell.angle_gamma   90.00
#
_symmetry.space_group_name_H-M   'P 1'
#
loop_
_entity.id
_entity.type
_entity.pdbx_description
1 polymer ?
#
loop_
_entity_poly.entity_id
_entity_poly.type
_entity_poly.pdbx_seq_one_letter_code
_entity_poly.pdbx_strand_id
1 'polypeptide(L)'
;MPKRPSRGLDNAARKRQKVVHEAPTFEEVNTARQLQGLLTFDQDQKRARHGIQSLKVFLDGFNTPDADNSDRFALLREYLVAAQPRDTSEDAVYPPDLMEMWAFGVQVNNEGLMSAVPAVLALLLQVASSSLELLPRALDLARTLLQERQLKLVARNLSAPKGSGYVISPTLRLLREVVTIDGGALARRVFRARDSTFASFARNLEIRHLGSEALEDPSKPSVRTNAIKLFLSCLKYLPSEAKKELLMLKEVFSHLTFLLKDDPPYLISEMLDALKKHVLLDEKLPREVKFRAFNTKTLDRLAGLYAYRHDGEGEGAPSVKEKVHEFLVYTCTSPGAGVLYSGTGLYPKELEDEAAQDVKSSDDFGLERVAWMDKYKDEVAVANFVLSEFIQKLRPWSSLKHSELIVAIFQAAPELVASYFIGNKSFSFEPKLSMTWIGYAAFLFNTVHLPLPPHFGPANGYRRVPPPTSILLDNILPLPLKQRDLVRCLSHKSTLVSFFAVRILVLALQKLEVALKMHREAAESAKSTWDTASRKLIDEFCQKIPDMKEVTKCYKAMAEENVLQREAASRLLLLYYEVIPQVALRANFDVSPFLVNALNRLDGGAEEPQNQALALMELENLIAIAGYSPGMRWFAKAEGLAASPFVALLKLYVENAQGRTKLKQVLESVAVQHQLVLPETGLAPFIRAAKGVKKGKARDIDFIWGYLDNCAGRCAASPLKYMDLMQESVEDDVSASLILASMVEQLPFIADKTTDKKELELLSKFLSLVLSCAKTKGETSAAIDALAKKMTATLDGRAPAVVPKSDKSLLDDASEEADASEDTAKPERQKTATGRELDDSSLEAILDVPFASDEDNSALLKWNSKSVEDLVDDGHAAALIRLLWSEHASIRQEALTNIMKMAARIKESSYEEKDQIWLLLSELAESSRALVARGPVASPLVAFAAAALDVLRNPLHCLYAKVNTFLTRGPVWQADKVPLAHDILHGAPSDDDRYYTEVSWLLAYLLDGLRGPADLAVFHQKKWFEKVFALAANPYLRANLRTRILRVLYRATCVEGGSTTLATRFGIVSWLEAQEARFVAAGDEEVAKVFRALRRRVWDTCDRERVGEWSCGGVVAALEG
;
A
#
# COMPACT_ATOMS: atom_id res chain seq x y z
N MET A 1 -64.42 17.60 14.47
CA MET A 1 -65.74 16.94 14.35
C MET A 1 -65.54 15.49 13.92
N PRO A 2 -65.90 14.51 14.76
CA PRO A 2 -65.77 13.09 14.48
C PRO A 2 -67.03 12.57 13.76
N LYS A 3 -66.88 11.69 12.77
CA LYS A 3 -68.02 10.93 12.24
C LYS A 3 -68.02 9.50 12.82
N ARG A 4 -69.19 9.18 13.37
CA ARG A 4 -69.61 7.98 14.08
C ARG A 4 -69.49 6.67 13.27
N PRO A 5 -69.46 5.51 13.95
CA PRO A 5 -69.40 4.18 13.36
C PRO A 5 -70.77 3.70 12.89
N SER A 6 -70.82 2.91 11.82
CA SER A 6 -71.99 2.10 11.44
C SER A 6 -71.76 0.63 11.79
N ARG A 7 -72.71 0.08 12.54
CA ARG A 7 -72.81 -1.33 12.95
C ARG A 7 -73.25 -2.21 11.78
N GLY A 8 -72.67 -3.41 11.73
CA GLY A 8 -73.42 -4.66 11.54
C GLY A 8 -73.52 -5.18 10.11
N LEU A 9 -72.79 -6.26 9.83
CA LEU A 9 -73.37 -7.53 9.38
C LEU A 9 -72.35 -8.63 9.71
N ASP A 10 -72.73 -9.49 10.65
CA ASP A 10 -72.07 -10.73 11.00
C ASP A 10 -71.98 -11.64 9.77
N ASN A 11 -70.86 -11.57 9.05
CA ASN A 11 -70.39 -12.69 8.27
C ASN A 11 -69.35 -13.40 9.12
N ALA A 12 -69.83 -14.33 9.95
CA ALA A 12 -69.02 -15.38 10.53
C ALA A 12 -68.20 -15.99 9.39
N ALA A 13 -66.91 -15.64 9.34
CA ALA A 13 -65.96 -16.28 8.46
C ALA A 13 -66.07 -17.78 8.73
N ARG A 14 -66.62 -18.53 7.77
CA ARG A 14 -66.64 -19.99 7.80
C ARG A 14 -65.21 -20.43 8.05
N LYS A 15 -64.89 -20.80 9.30
CA LYS A 15 -63.69 -21.57 9.64
C LYS A 15 -63.70 -22.73 8.64
N ARG A 16 -62.73 -22.75 7.71
CA ARG A 16 -62.51 -23.91 6.85
C ARG A 16 -62.39 -25.11 7.77
N GLN A 17 -63.32 -26.06 7.63
CA GLN A 17 -63.22 -27.36 8.28
C GLN A 17 -61.83 -27.92 8.00
N LYS A 18 -61.11 -28.25 9.07
CA LYS A 18 -59.90 -29.07 9.00
C LYS A 18 -60.35 -30.40 8.39
N VAL A 19 -60.05 -30.63 7.11
CA VAL A 19 -60.33 -31.93 6.47
C VAL A 19 -59.44 -32.94 7.19
N VAL A 20 -60.04 -33.73 8.08
CA VAL A 20 -59.40 -34.88 8.68
C VAL A 20 -59.42 -35.96 7.59
N HIS A 21 -58.29 -36.24 6.97
CA HIS A 21 -58.15 -37.43 6.14
C HIS A 21 -58.13 -38.66 7.05
N GLU A 22 -59.19 -39.48 7.03
CA GLU A 22 -59.15 -40.83 7.59
C GLU A 22 -58.05 -41.62 6.89
N ALA A 23 -57.17 -42.27 7.66
CA ALA A 23 -56.13 -43.12 7.12
C ALA A 23 -56.78 -44.32 6.40
N PRO A 24 -56.48 -44.57 5.11
CA PRO A 24 -57.01 -45.74 4.43
C PRO A 24 -56.56 -47.02 5.15
N THR A 25 -57.46 -47.99 5.27
CA THR A 25 -57.15 -49.34 5.76
C THR A 25 -56.10 -49.98 4.84
N PHE A 26 -55.33 -50.95 5.35
CA PHE A 26 -54.35 -51.71 4.56
C PHE A 26 -54.44 -53.20 4.88
N GLU A 27 -53.93 -54.03 3.97
CA GLU A 27 -53.79 -55.48 4.13
C GLU A 27 -52.31 -55.86 4.03
N GLU A 28 -51.85 -56.82 4.84
CA GLU A 28 -50.48 -57.34 4.75
C GLU A 28 -50.31 -58.19 3.49
N VAL A 29 -49.29 -57.84 2.69
CA VAL A 29 -49.01 -58.47 1.40
C VAL A 29 -48.07 -59.65 1.60
N ASN A 30 -48.58 -60.87 1.37
CA ASN A 30 -47.82 -62.11 1.53
C ASN A 30 -47.52 -62.82 0.21
N THR A 31 -48.23 -62.50 -0.88
CA THR A 31 -48.03 -63.12 -2.20
C THR A 31 -48.11 -62.09 -3.35
N ALA A 32 -47.39 -62.34 -4.45
CA ALA A 32 -47.41 -61.47 -5.63
C ALA A 32 -48.79 -61.38 -6.30
N ARG A 33 -49.59 -62.46 -6.26
CA ARG A 33 -50.97 -62.48 -6.80
C ARG A 33 -51.93 -61.61 -5.99
N GLN A 34 -51.80 -61.61 -4.67
CA GLN A 34 -52.57 -60.74 -3.77
C GLN A 34 -52.24 -59.27 -4.07
N LEU A 35 -50.96 -58.94 -4.26
CA LEU A 35 -50.54 -57.59 -4.65
C LEU A 35 -51.09 -57.16 -6.02
N GLN A 36 -51.12 -58.07 -7.00
CA GLN A 36 -51.70 -57.81 -8.32
C GLN A 36 -53.22 -57.56 -8.23
N GLY A 37 -53.95 -58.36 -7.46
CA GLY A 37 -55.38 -58.18 -7.25
C GLY A 37 -55.73 -56.87 -6.54
N LEU A 38 -54.94 -56.48 -5.54
CA LEU A 38 -55.12 -55.22 -4.81
C LEU A 38 -54.86 -53.97 -5.67
N LEU A 39 -54.03 -54.10 -6.71
CA LEU A 39 -53.60 -52.99 -7.56
C LEU A 39 -54.26 -52.99 -8.95
N THR A 40 -55.23 -53.87 -9.19
CA THR A 40 -56.02 -53.87 -10.44
C THR A 40 -56.89 -52.61 -10.49
N PHE A 41 -57.01 -51.96 -11.67
CA PHE A 41 -57.78 -50.73 -11.80
C PHE A 41 -59.24 -50.89 -11.34
N ASP A 42 -59.66 -50.04 -10.40
CA ASP A 42 -61.04 -49.97 -9.89
C ASP A 42 -61.49 -48.49 -9.85
N GLN A 43 -62.74 -48.24 -10.26
CA GLN A 43 -63.36 -46.92 -10.21
C GLN A 43 -63.80 -46.55 -8.78
N ASP A 44 -63.93 -47.53 -7.87
CA ASP A 44 -64.17 -47.27 -6.45
C ASP A 44 -62.92 -46.68 -5.77
N GLN A 45 -63.01 -45.39 -5.48
CA GLN A 45 -61.95 -44.59 -4.87
C GLN A 45 -61.47 -45.14 -3.52
N LYS A 46 -62.34 -45.81 -2.74
CA LYS A 46 -61.95 -46.38 -1.44
C LYS A 46 -61.10 -47.63 -1.63
N ARG A 47 -61.48 -48.52 -2.54
CA ARG A 47 -60.72 -49.73 -2.87
C ARG A 47 -59.39 -49.40 -3.53
N ALA A 48 -59.36 -48.47 -4.48
CA ALA A 48 -58.12 -48.00 -5.09
C ALA A 48 -57.14 -47.43 -4.05
N ARG A 49 -57.64 -46.61 -3.11
CA ARG A 49 -56.80 -46.09 -1.99
C ARG A 49 -56.33 -47.19 -1.04
N HIS A 50 -57.16 -48.20 -0.75
CA HIS A 50 -56.80 -49.35 0.07
C HIS A 50 -55.67 -50.18 -0.56
N GLY A 51 -55.76 -50.45 -1.87
CA GLY A 51 -54.72 -51.16 -2.62
C GLY A 51 -53.40 -50.39 -2.65
N ILE A 52 -53.44 -49.09 -2.97
CA ILE A 52 -52.25 -48.22 -2.98
C ILE A 52 -51.61 -48.12 -1.59
N GLN A 53 -52.42 -48.01 -0.53
CA GLN A 53 -51.92 -47.97 0.84
C GLN A 53 -51.28 -49.30 1.25
N SER A 54 -51.82 -50.45 0.83
CA SER A 54 -51.24 -51.76 1.10
C SER A 54 -49.89 -51.95 0.40
N LEU A 55 -49.77 -51.51 -0.87
CA LEU A 55 -48.48 -51.46 -1.56
C LEU A 55 -47.49 -50.51 -0.87
N LYS A 56 -47.95 -49.35 -0.39
CA LYS A 56 -47.10 -48.42 0.35
C LYS A 56 -46.50 -49.06 1.61
N VAL A 57 -47.32 -49.70 2.44
CA VAL A 57 -46.88 -50.36 3.68
C VAL A 57 -45.90 -51.49 3.37
N PHE A 58 -46.16 -52.28 2.32
CA PHE A 58 -45.24 -53.31 1.83
C PHE A 58 -43.86 -52.72 1.44
N LEU A 59 -43.84 -51.61 0.69
CA LEU A 59 -42.61 -50.94 0.27
C LEU A 59 -41.88 -50.24 1.44
N ASP A 60 -42.60 -49.64 2.38
CA ASP A 60 -42.01 -49.02 3.58
C ASP A 60 -41.29 -50.07 4.45
N GLY A 61 -41.70 -51.34 4.38
CA GLY A 61 -41.04 -52.47 5.05
C GLY A 61 -39.57 -52.66 4.65
N PHE A 62 -39.16 -52.28 3.43
CA PHE A 62 -37.76 -52.39 2.99
C PHE A 62 -36.80 -51.45 3.74
N ASN A 63 -37.31 -50.42 4.43
CA ASN A 63 -36.50 -49.46 5.19
C ASN A 63 -36.16 -49.93 6.63
N THR A 64 -36.49 -51.17 7.00
CA THR A 64 -36.19 -51.71 8.35
C THR A 64 -34.77 -52.30 8.42
N PRO A 65 -33.89 -51.83 9.35
CA PRO A 65 -32.45 -52.12 9.32
C PRO A 65 -32.04 -53.56 9.68
N ASP A 66 -32.94 -54.38 10.23
CA ASP A 66 -32.64 -55.76 10.71
C ASP A 66 -33.40 -56.88 9.97
N ALA A 67 -34.09 -56.58 8.86
CA ALA A 67 -34.89 -57.56 8.13
C ALA A 67 -34.14 -58.15 6.91
N ASP A 68 -34.09 -59.49 6.80
CA ASP A 68 -33.70 -60.16 5.55
C ASP A 68 -34.77 -59.87 4.48
N ASN A 69 -34.45 -58.95 3.57
CA ASN A 69 -35.38 -58.48 2.55
C ASN A 69 -35.41 -59.38 1.29
N SER A 70 -34.71 -60.52 1.28
CA SER A 70 -34.62 -61.42 0.13
C SER A 70 -36.00 -61.91 -0.35
N ASP A 71 -36.86 -62.36 0.56
CA ASP A 71 -38.23 -62.80 0.25
C ASP A 71 -39.10 -61.66 -0.30
N ARG A 72 -38.96 -60.46 0.25
CA ARG A 72 -39.70 -59.27 -0.23
C ARG A 72 -39.24 -58.83 -1.62
N PHE A 73 -37.95 -58.92 -1.92
CA PHE A 73 -37.42 -58.67 -3.27
C PHE A 73 -37.92 -59.72 -4.27
N ALA A 74 -38.01 -61.00 -3.87
CA ALA A 74 -38.57 -62.06 -4.71
C ALA A 74 -40.06 -61.81 -5.03
N LEU A 75 -40.88 -61.48 -4.01
CA LEU A 75 -42.29 -61.12 -4.19
C LEU A 75 -42.48 -59.90 -5.10
N LEU A 76 -41.68 -58.85 -4.90
CA LEU A 76 -41.72 -57.65 -5.73
C LEU A 76 -41.34 -57.94 -7.18
N ARG A 77 -40.32 -58.80 -7.39
CA ARG A 77 -39.90 -59.26 -8.72
C ARG A 77 -41.01 -60.03 -9.42
N GLU A 78 -41.62 -60.99 -8.74
CA GLU A 78 -42.75 -61.76 -9.28
C GLU A 78 -43.91 -60.86 -9.69
N TYR A 79 -44.26 -59.87 -8.84
CA TYR A 79 -45.29 -58.89 -9.17
C TYR A 79 -44.92 -58.05 -10.39
N LEU A 80 -43.71 -57.48 -10.44
CA LEU A 80 -43.26 -56.63 -11.56
C LEU A 80 -43.14 -57.42 -12.88
N VAL A 81 -42.90 -58.73 -12.83
CA VAL A 81 -42.95 -59.62 -14.01
C VAL A 81 -44.39 -59.90 -14.42
N ALA A 82 -45.27 -60.20 -13.46
CA ALA A 82 -46.69 -60.46 -13.73
C ALA A 82 -47.46 -59.22 -14.22
N ALA A 83 -47.04 -58.02 -13.82
CA ALA A 83 -47.63 -56.74 -14.18
C ALA A 83 -47.11 -56.16 -15.51
N GLN A 84 -46.35 -56.95 -16.30
CA GLN A 84 -45.86 -56.50 -17.60
C GLN A 84 -46.99 -56.38 -18.63
N PRO A 85 -47.06 -55.28 -19.38
CA PRO A 85 -47.93 -55.18 -20.54
C PRO A 85 -47.55 -56.23 -21.59
N ARG A 86 -48.54 -56.75 -22.31
CA ARG A 86 -48.33 -57.69 -23.43
C ARG A 86 -47.69 -57.02 -24.65
N ASP A 87 -47.73 -55.69 -24.71
CA ASP A 87 -47.11 -54.89 -25.74
C ASP A 87 -45.63 -54.64 -25.42
N THR A 88 -44.77 -54.81 -26.41
CA THR A 88 -43.31 -54.62 -26.32
C THR A 88 -42.84 -53.36 -27.06
N SER A 89 -43.78 -52.55 -27.56
CA SER A 89 -43.51 -51.26 -28.21
C SER A 89 -42.91 -50.23 -27.24
N GLU A 90 -42.31 -49.15 -27.76
CA GLU A 90 -41.79 -48.03 -26.94
C GLU A 90 -42.91 -47.31 -26.14
N ASP A 91 -44.18 -47.51 -26.50
CA ASP A 91 -45.36 -46.95 -25.84
C ASP A 91 -45.90 -47.83 -24.70
N ALA A 92 -45.26 -48.97 -24.41
CA ALA A 92 -45.66 -49.86 -23.33
C ALA A 92 -45.67 -49.14 -21.96
N VAL A 93 -46.74 -49.35 -21.18
CA VAL A 93 -46.99 -48.67 -19.90
C VAL A 93 -46.73 -49.63 -18.74
N TYR A 94 -45.82 -49.27 -17.84
CA TYR A 94 -45.43 -50.08 -16.69
C TYR A 94 -45.66 -49.35 -15.36
N PRO A 95 -46.30 -49.98 -14.36
CA PRO A 95 -47.47 -50.88 -14.46
C PRO A 95 -48.72 -50.13 -14.97
N PRO A 96 -49.55 -50.73 -15.84
CA PRO A 96 -50.67 -50.05 -16.49
C PRO A 96 -51.77 -49.62 -15.52
N ASP A 97 -52.16 -50.50 -14.58
CA ASP A 97 -53.26 -50.23 -13.64
C ASP A 97 -52.97 -49.04 -12.72
N LEU A 98 -51.73 -48.91 -12.21
CA LEU A 98 -51.33 -47.77 -11.38
C LEU A 98 -51.36 -46.45 -12.16
N MET A 99 -50.93 -46.47 -13.42
CA MET A 99 -50.97 -45.29 -14.29
C MET A 99 -52.41 -44.90 -14.64
N GLU A 100 -53.30 -45.88 -14.83
CA GLU A 100 -54.72 -45.66 -15.07
C GLU A 100 -55.44 -45.12 -13.82
N MET A 101 -55.13 -45.65 -12.63
CA MET A 101 -55.60 -45.11 -11.35
C MET A 101 -55.18 -43.65 -11.16
N TRP A 102 -53.95 -43.28 -11.53
CA TRP A 102 -53.51 -41.90 -11.47
C TRP A 102 -54.28 -41.01 -12.46
N ALA A 103 -54.45 -41.47 -13.71
CA ALA A 103 -55.21 -40.75 -14.72
C ALA A 103 -56.67 -40.51 -14.29
N PHE A 104 -57.33 -41.53 -13.74
CA PHE A 104 -58.68 -41.43 -13.18
C PHE A 104 -58.73 -40.46 -11.99
N GLY A 105 -57.75 -40.55 -11.08
CA GLY A 105 -57.63 -39.63 -9.95
C GLY A 105 -57.54 -38.15 -10.38
N VAL A 106 -56.80 -37.87 -11.46
CA VAL A 106 -56.71 -36.52 -12.04
C VAL A 106 -58.02 -36.11 -12.73
N GLN A 107 -58.66 -37.01 -13.50
CA GLN A 107 -59.92 -36.74 -14.19
C GLN A 107 -61.06 -36.40 -13.23
N VAL A 108 -61.13 -37.09 -12.09
CA VAL A 108 -62.14 -36.88 -11.05
C VAL A 108 -61.69 -35.81 -10.03
N ASN A 109 -60.49 -35.24 -10.19
CA ASN A 109 -59.88 -34.26 -9.29
C ASN A 109 -59.83 -34.75 -7.82
N ASN A 110 -59.56 -36.04 -7.63
CA ASN A 110 -59.42 -36.68 -6.33
C ASN A 110 -57.98 -36.49 -5.82
N GLU A 111 -57.77 -35.48 -4.97
CA GLU A 111 -56.45 -35.14 -4.44
C GLU A 111 -55.79 -36.28 -3.63
N GLY A 112 -56.57 -37.18 -3.05
CA GLY A 112 -56.03 -38.34 -2.32
C GLY A 112 -55.35 -39.35 -3.25
N LEU A 113 -55.97 -39.66 -4.40
CA LEU A 113 -55.35 -40.52 -5.42
C LEU A 113 -54.21 -39.80 -6.14
N MET A 114 -54.37 -38.51 -6.42
CA MET A 114 -53.32 -37.66 -7.02
C MET A 114 -52.06 -37.56 -6.14
N SER A 115 -52.19 -37.73 -4.81
CA SER A 115 -51.07 -37.78 -3.86
C SER A 115 -50.51 -39.18 -3.65
N ALA A 116 -51.39 -40.17 -3.46
CA ALA A 116 -51.02 -41.54 -3.09
C ALA A 116 -50.28 -42.28 -4.21
N VAL A 117 -50.72 -42.16 -5.46
CA VAL A 117 -50.07 -42.88 -6.58
C VAL A 117 -48.62 -42.40 -6.78
N PRO A 118 -48.31 -41.09 -6.92
CA PRO A 118 -46.93 -40.65 -7.05
C PRO A 118 -46.05 -40.99 -5.84
N ALA A 119 -46.62 -40.99 -4.63
CA ALA A 119 -45.88 -41.36 -3.42
C ALA A 119 -45.40 -42.82 -3.47
N VAL A 120 -46.27 -43.73 -3.91
CA VAL A 120 -45.96 -45.15 -4.01
C VAL A 120 -45.05 -45.45 -5.19
N LEU A 121 -45.24 -44.79 -6.34
CA LEU A 121 -44.34 -44.91 -7.47
C LEU A 121 -42.92 -44.43 -7.13
N ALA A 122 -42.78 -43.38 -6.30
CA ALA A 122 -41.48 -42.91 -5.85
C ALA A 122 -40.78 -43.95 -4.96
N LEU A 123 -41.50 -44.54 -3.99
CA LEU A 123 -40.98 -45.62 -3.15
C LEU A 123 -40.62 -46.86 -3.97
N LEU A 124 -41.46 -47.22 -4.94
CA LEU A 124 -41.22 -48.36 -5.83
C LEU A 124 -39.94 -48.17 -6.64
N LEU A 125 -39.72 -46.97 -7.21
CA LEU A 125 -38.48 -46.65 -7.92
C LEU A 125 -37.27 -46.65 -6.98
N GLN A 126 -37.40 -46.11 -5.76
CA GLN A 126 -36.34 -46.09 -4.77
C GLN A 126 -35.91 -47.53 -4.38
N VAL A 127 -36.88 -48.40 -4.07
CA VAL A 127 -36.61 -49.81 -3.72
C VAL A 127 -36.08 -50.59 -4.93
N ALA A 128 -36.72 -50.46 -6.09
CA ALA A 128 -36.32 -51.20 -7.29
C ALA A 128 -34.94 -50.77 -7.82
N SER A 129 -34.55 -49.50 -7.68
CA SER A 129 -33.22 -49.02 -8.07
C SER A 129 -32.09 -49.46 -7.12
N SER A 130 -32.41 -49.87 -5.89
CA SER A 130 -31.42 -50.40 -4.94
C SER A 130 -30.95 -51.84 -5.26
N SER A 131 -31.66 -52.55 -6.13
CA SER A 131 -31.34 -53.91 -6.57
C SER A 131 -30.94 -53.95 -8.04
N LEU A 132 -29.77 -54.53 -8.34
CA LEU A 132 -29.28 -54.68 -9.72
C LEU A 132 -30.21 -55.54 -10.58
N GLU A 133 -30.92 -56.51 -10.01
CA GLU A 133 -31.87 -57.37 -10.74
C GLU A 133 -33.14 -56.63 -11.17
N LEU A 134 -33.60 -55.68 -10.36
CA LEU A 134 -34.83 -54.92 -10.60
C LEU A 134 -34.59 -53.62 -11.39
N LEU A 135 -33.33 -53.22 -11.57
CA LEU A 135 -32.95 -51.99 -12.27
C LEU A 135 -33.55 -51.87 -13.68
N PRO A 136 -33.56 -52.90 -14.56
CA PRO A 136 -34.20 -52.80 -15.87
C PRO A 136 -35.68 -52.45 -15.79
N ARG A 137 -36.38 -53.01 -14.79
CA ARG A 137 -37.82 -52.77 -14.57
C ARG A 137 -38.07 -51.38 -14.00
N ALA A 138 -37.18 -50.90 -13.13
CA ALA A 138 -37.23 -49.53 -12.65
C ALA A 138 -37.01 -48.53 -13.81
N LEU A 139 -36.12 -48.83 -14.75
CA LEU A 139 -35.90 -48.01 -15.95
C LEU A 139 -37.12 -47.99 -16.88
N ASP A 140 -37.80 -49.13 -17.08
CA ASP A 140 -39.03 -49.19 -17.88
C ASP A 140 -40.15 -48.35 -17.26
N LEU A 141 -40.39 -48.49 -15.94
CA LEU A 141 -41.31 -47.63 -15.18
C LEU A 141 -40.95 -46.15 -15.32
N ALA A 142 -39.66 -45.81 -15.17
CA ALA A 142 -39.19 -44.43 -15.30
C ALA A 142 -39.34 -43.87 -16.71
N ARG A 143 -39.21 -44.68 -17.77
CA ARG A 143 -39.51 -44.30 -19.16
C ARG A 143 -41.00 -44.06 -19.38
N THR A 144 -41.87 -44.90 -18.82
CA THR A 144 -43.32 -44.71 -18.87
C THR A 144 -43.74 -43.36 -18.26
N LEU A 145 -43.11 -42.93 -17.17
CA LEU A 145 -43.38 -41.62 -16.55
C LEU A 145 -43.03 -40.43 -17.45
N LEU A 146 -42.20 -40.65 -18.48
CA LEU A 146 -41.76 -39.63 -19.44
C LEU A 146 -42.54 -39.67 -20.76
N GLN A 147 -43.55 -40.53 -20.88
CA GLN A 147 -44.49 -40.52 -22.00
C GLN A 147 -45.47 -39.32 -21.88
N GLU A 148 -46.02 -38.85 -23.01
CA GLU A 148 -46.82 -37.63 -23.07
C GLU A 148 -48.06 -37.65 -22.15
N ARG A 149 -48.74 -38.80 -22.04
CA ARG A 149 -49.94 -38.96 -21.22
C ARG A 149 -49.62 -38.76 -19.73
N GLN A 150 -48.53 -39.33 -19.25
CA GLN A 150 -48.09 -39.31 -17.86
C GLN A 150 -47.46 -37.95 -17.51
N LEU A 151 -46.73 -37.34 -18.44
CA LEU A 151 -46.22 -35.97 -18.29
C LEU A 151 -47.34 -34.94 -18.05
N LYS A 152 -48.50 -35.09 -18.71
CA LYS A 152 -49.68 -34.25 -18.44
C LYS A 152 -50.21 -34.41 -17.01
N LEU A 153 -50.17 -35.64 -16.45
CA LEU A 153 -50.55 -35.90 -15.06
C LEU A 153 -49.55 -35.27 -14.07
N VAL A 154 -48.25 -35.40 -14.35
CA VAL A 154 -47.17 -34.75 -13.60
C VAL A 154 -47.37 -33.24 -13.58
N ALA A 155 -47.56 -32.61 -14.75
CA ALA A 155 -47.76 -31.18 -14.87
C ALA A 155 -48.98 -30.70 -14.07
N ARG A 156 -50.10 -31.44 -14.15
CA ARG A 156 -51.33 -31.12 -13.41
C ARG A 156 -51.12 -31.18 -11.89
N ASN A 157 -50.42 -32.20 -11.40
CA ASN A 157 -50.09 -32.34 -9.99
C ASN A 157 -49.15 -31.21 -9.51
N LEU A 158 -48.11 -30.89 -10.28
CA LEU A 158 -47.15 -29.84 -9.92
C LEU A 158 -47.77 -28.44 -9.94
N SER A 159 -48.80 -28.22 -10.77
CA SER A 159 -49.55 -26.96 -10.86
C SER A 159 -50.71 -26.84 -9.85
N ALA A 160 -50.94 -27.83 -8.98
CA ALA A 160 -51.95 -27.80 -7.92
C ALA A 160 -51.84 -26.53 -7.03
N PRO A 161 -52.92 -26.07 -6.38
CA PRO A 161 -52.90 -24.83 -5.59
C PRO A 161 -51.96 -24.93 -4.38
N LYS A 162 -51.49 -23.78 -3.87
CA LYS A 162 -50.48 -23.70 -2.78
C LYS A 162 -50.87 -24.47 -1.51
N GLY A 163 -52.18 -24.65 -1.24
CA GLY A 163 -52.68 -25.40 -0.08
C GLY A 163 -52.60 -26.93 -0.23
N SER A 164 -52.45 -27.46 -1.45
CA SER A 164 -52.43 -28.89 -1.74
C SER A 164 -50.99 -29.43 -1.81
N GLY A 165 -50.14 -29.01 -0.87
CA GLY A 165 -48.72 -29.41 -0.84
C GLY A 165 -48.50 -30.92 -0.72
N TYR A 166 -49.44 -31.65 -0.13
CA TYR A 166 -49.43 -33.11 -0.07
C TYR A 166 -49.59 -33.80 -1.44
N VAL A 167 -50.08 -33.11 -2.48
CA VAL A 167 -50.08 -33.61 -3.87
C VAL A 167 -48.77 -33.28 -4.59
N ILE A 168 -48.23 -32.08 -4.34
CA ILE A 168 -47.03 -31.58 -5.01
C ILE A 168 -45.78 -32.31 -4.52
N SER A 169 -45.60 -32.47 -3.19
CA SER A 169 -44.39 -33.08 -2.61
C SER A 169 -44.12 -34.51 -3.09
N PRO A 170 -45.10 -35.45 -3.12
CA PRO A 170 -44.88 -36.78 -3.69
C PRO A 170 -44.49 -36.76 -5.17
N THR A 171 -45.07 -35.85 -5.96
CA THR A 171 -44.77 -35.72 -7.38
C THR A 171 -43.34 -35.22 -7.61
N LEU A 172 -42.86 -34.28 -6.79
CA LEU A 172 -41.47 -33.82 -6.82
C LEU A 172 -40.48 -34.91 -6.39
N ARG A 173 -40.82 -35.71 -5.37
CA ARG A 173 -40.02 -36.87 -4.96
C ARG A 173 -39.95 -37.92 -6.06
N LEU A 174 -41.07 -38.22 -6.71
CA LEU A 174 -41.12 -39.14 -7.85
C LEU A 174 -40.16 -38.69 -8.95
N LEU A 175 -40.23 -37.42 -9.36
CA LEU A 175 -39.33 -36.87 -10.37
C LEU A 175 -37.86 -36.92 -9.93
N ARG A 176 -37.58 -36.72 -8.63
CA ARG A 176 -36.22 -36.84 -8.10
C ARG A 176 -35.69 -38.27 -8.29
N GLU A 177 -36.47 -39.29 -7.94
CA GLU A 177 -36.07 -40.69 -8.12
C GLU A 177 -35.86 -41.04 -9.61
N VAL A 178 -36.68 -40.51 -10.51
CA VAL A 178 -36.50 -40.66 -11.97
C VAL A 178 -35.21 -39.98 -12.46
N VAL A 179 -34.79 -38.87 -11.84
CA VAL A 179 -33.54 -38.17 -12.18
C VAL A 179 -32.31 -38.90 -11.64
N THR A 180 -32.40 -39.55 -10.48
CA THR A 180 -31.25 -40.20 -9.82
C THR A 180 -31.02 -41.63 -10.27
N ILE A 181 -32.01 -42.27 -10.90
CA ILE A 181 -31.93 -43.68 -11.34
C ILE A 181 -30.72 -43.94 -12.25
N ASP A 182 -30.05 -45.08 -12.01
CA ASP A 182 -28.89 -45.56 -12.78
C ASP A 182 -27.82 -44.47 -12.99
N GLY A 183 -27.50 -43.72 -11.92
CA GLY A 183 -26.50 -42.65 -11.97
C GLY A 183 -26.88 -41.47 -12.88
N GLY A 184 -28.17 -41.28 -13.18
CA GLY A 184 -28.67 -40.17 -13.99
C GLY A 184 -28.99 -40.50 -15.44
N ALA A 185 -29.15 -41.78 -15.79
CA ALA A 185 -29.39 -42.22 -17.17
C ALA A 185 -30.55 -41.50 -17.88
N LEU A 186 -31.62 -41.18 -17.14
CA LEU A 186 -32.81 -40.50 -17.67
C LEU A 186 -32.86 -39.00 -17.38
N ALA A 187 -31.89 -38.42 -16.65
CA ALA A 187 -31.91 -37.02 -16.23
C ALA A 187 -32.07 -36.04 -17.41
N ARG A 188 -31.36 -36.30 -18.53
CA ARG A 188 -31.47 -35.48 -19.76
C ARG A 188 -32.88 -35.50 -20.35
N ARG A 189 -33.56 -36.66 -20.34
CA ARG A 189 -34.93 -36.80 -20.87
C ARG A 189 -35.93 -36.08 -19.97
N VAL A 190 -35.80 -36.21 -18.64
CA VAL A 190 -36.62 -35.47 -17.66
C VAL A 190 -36.53 -33.96 -17.89
N PHE A 191 -35.32 -33.44 -18.09
CA PHE A 191 -35.10 -32.01 -18.29
C PHE A 191 -35.55 -31.51 -19.67
N ARG A 192 -35.46 -32.33 -20.73
CA ARG A 192 -36.04 -31.98 -22.04
C ARG A 192 -37.56 -31.81 -21.96
N ALA A 193 -38.23 -32.57 -21.10
CA ALA A 193 -39.67 -32.46 -20.82
C ALA A 193 -40.02 -31.40 -19.75
N ARG A 194 -39.15 -30.41 -19.50
CA ARG A 194 -39.30 -29.39 -18.43
C ARG A 194 -40.62 -28.62 -18.43
N ASP A 195 -41.27 -28.43 -19.58
CA ASP A 195 -42.56 -27.73 -19.63
C ASP A 195 -43.62 -28.46 -18.79
N SER A 196 -43.50 -29.79 -18.68
CA SER A 196 -44.32 -30.64 -17.82
C SER A 196 -43.66 -30.96 -16.47
N THR A 197 -42.37 -31.34 -16.46
CA THR A 197 -41.66 -31.79 -15.24
C THR A 197 -41.26 -30.64 -14.30
N PHE A 198 -41.20 -29.41 -14.79
CA PHE A 198 -40.95 -28.18 -14.03
C PHE A 198 -42.16 -27.22 -14.10
N ALA A 199 -43.37 -27.74 -14.36
CA ALA A 199 -44.59 -26.94 -14.37
C ALA A 199 -44.77 -26.21 -13.02
N SER A 200 -44.89 -24.88 -13.08
CA SER A 200 -45.00 -24.03 -11.88
C SER A 200 -43.85 -24.18 -10.86
N PHE A 201 -42.65 -24.59 -11.30
CA PHE A 201 -41.54 -24.92 -10.40
C PHE A 201 -41.05 -23.72 -9.55
N ALA A 202 -40.93 -22.52 -10.15
CA ALA A 202 -40.55 -21.31 -9.41
C ALA A 202 -41.51 -21.01 -8.24
N ARG A 203 -42.82 -21.18 -8.46
CA ARG A 203 -43.84 -21.08 -7.41
C ARG A 203 -43.68 -22.16 -6.35
N ASN A 204 -43.39 -23.40 -6.75
CA ASN A 204 -43.24 -24.53 -5.82
C ASN A 204 -42.00 -24.37 -4.91
N LEU A 205 -40.95 -23.70 -5.39
CA LEU A 205 -39.83 -23.28 -4.56
C LEU A 205 -40.24 -22.30 -3.46
N GLU A 206 -41.36 -21.60 -3.53
CA GLU A 206 -41.80 -20.64 -2.48
C GLU A 206 -42.77 -21.23 -1.45
N ILE A 207 -43.21 -22.48 -1.62
CA ILE A 207 -44.21 -23.08 -0.75
C ILE A 207 -43.54 -23.58 0.54
N ARG A 208 -43.66 -22.77 1.60
CA ARG A 208 -43.06 -23.00 2.93
C ARG A 208 -43.74 -24.13 3.71
N HIS A 209 -43.06 -24.59 4.76
CA HIS A 209 -43.66 -25.43 5.80
C HIS A 209 -44.73 -24.62 6.57
N LEU A 210 -45.92 -25.20 6.77
CA LEU A 210 -47.07 -24.57 7.43
C LEU A 210 -47.20 -24.95 8.93
N GLY A 211 -46.15 -25.51 9.53
CA GLY A 211 -46.12 -25.96 10.93
C GLY A 211 -45.99 -24.81 11.95
N SER A 212 -46.44 -25.07 13.19
CA SER A 212 -46.31 -24.14 14.33
C SER A 212 -44.89 -24.00 14.86
N GLU A 213 -44.00 -24.93 14.49
CA GLU A 213 -42.58 -24.90 14.81
C GLU A 213 -41.82 -24.22 13.67
N ALA A 214 -40.90 -23.30 14.03
CA ALA A 214 -40.16 -22.50 13.06
C ALA A 214 -39.15 -23.32 12.22
N LEU A 215 -38.90 -24.59 12.57
CA LEU A 215 -37.94 -25.47 11.89
C LEU A 215 -38.63 -26.74 11.39
N GLU A 216 -38.36 -27.08 10.13
CA GLU A 216 -38.91 -28.25 9.45
C GLU A 216 -38.27 -29.55 9.95
N ASP A 217 -39.10 -30.52 10.34
CA ASP A 217 -38.67 -31.88 10.65
C ASP A 217 -38.12 -32.57 9.37
N PRO A 218 -36.87 -33.09 9.38
CA PRO A 218 -36.31 -33.85 8.26
C PRO A 218 -37.18 -35.02 7.78
N SER A 219 -38.00 -35.60 8.65
CA SER A 219 -38.90 -36.71 8.33
C SER A 219 -40.10 -36.30 7.46
N LYS A 220 -40.47 -35.00 7.47
CA LYS A 220 -41.63 -34.45 6.75
C LYS A 220 -41.22 -33.27 5.88
N PRO A 221 -40.51 -33.53 4.76
CA PRO A 221 -39.97 -32.46 3.93
C PRO A 221 -41.09 -31.63 3.27
N SER A 222 -40.95 -30.31 3.33
CA SER A 222 -41.86 -29.35 2.69
C SER A 222 -41.81 -29.45 1.16
N VAL A 223 -42.75 -28.79 0.50
CA VAL A 223 -42.76 -28.68 -0.97
C VAL A 223 -41.48 -28.00 -1.46
N ARG A 224 -41.04 -26.93 -0.77
CA ARG A 224 -39.77 -26.24 -1.06
C ARG A 224 -38.57 -27.17 -0.89
N THR A 225 -38.45 -27.91 0.20
CA THR A 225 -37.34 -28.86 0.41
C THR A 225 -37.26 -29.90 -0.70
N ASN A 226 -38.39 -30.49 -1.10
CA ASN A 226 -38.42 -31.46 -2.20
C ASN A 226 -38.09 -30.82 -3.55
N ALA A 227 -38.52 -29.59 -3.80
CA ALA A 227 -38.18 -28.85 -5.01
C ALA A 227 -36.68 -28.52 -5.07
N ILE A 228 -36.08 -28.10 -3.96
CA ILE A 228 -34.64 -27.88 -3.84
C ILE A 228 -33.88 -29.18 -4.10
N LYS A 229 -34.27 -30.30 -3.46
CA LYS A 229 -33.63 -31.60 -3.66
C LYS A 229 -33.72 -32.09 -5.12
N LEU A 230 -34.85 -31.86 -5.79
CA LEU A 230 -34.99 -32.14 -7.23
C LEU A 230 -34.02 -31.27 -8.05
N PHE A 231 -33.95 -29.96 -7.77
CA PHE A 231 -33.03 -29.04 -8.44
C PHE A 231 -31.56 -29.46 -8.27
N LEU A 232 -31.14 -29.78 -7.04
CA LEU A 232 -29.78 -30.24 -6.73
C LEU A 232 -29.45 -31.57 -7.42
N SER A 233 -30.41 -32.50 -7.45
CA SER A 233 -30.25 -33.78 -8.17
C SER A 233 -30.05 -33.56 -9.67
N CYS A 234 -30.82 -32.64 -10.27
CA CYS A 234 -30.62 -32.25 -11.66
C CYS A 234 -29.24 -31.62 -11.88
N LEU A 235 -28.75 -30.75 -10.99
CA LEU A 235 -27.39 -30.19 -11.10
C LEU A 235 -26.29 -31.26 -11.03
N LYS A 236 -26.49 -32.30 -10.21
CA LYS A 236 -25.52 -33.39 -10.06
C LYS A 236 -25.42 -34.27 -11.32
N TYR A 237 -26.56 -34.64 -11.91
CA TYR A 237 -26.63 -35.67 -12.94
C TYR A 237 -26.82 -35.15 -14.38
N LEU A 238 -27.21 -33.88 -14.58
CA LEU A 238 -27.32 -33.34 -15.94
C LEU A 238 -25.94 -33.10 -16.58
N PRO A 239 -25.83 -33.24 -17.92
CA PRO A 239 -24.65 -32.80 -18.66
C PRO A 239 -24.54 -31.27 -18.69
N SER A 240 -23.33 -30.74 -18.92
CA SER A 240 -23.02 -29.31 -18.83
C SER A 240 -23.96 -28.39 -19.66
N GLU A 241 -24.36 -28.79 -20.87
CA GLU A 241 -25.32 -28.02 -21.68
C GLU A 241 -26.70 -27.91 -21.03
N ALA A 242 -27.22 -29.02 -20.48
CA ALA A 242 -28.51 -29.02 -19.80
C ALA A 242 -28.44 -28.31 -18.44
N LYS A 243 -27.29 -28.37 -17.75
CA LYS A 243 -27.05 -27.57 -16.53
C LYS A 243 -27.08 -26.07 -16.84
N LYS A 244 -26.47 -25.65 -17.96
CA LYS A 244 -26.53 -24.27 -18.45
C LYS A 244 -27.97 -23.82 -18.65
N GLU A 245 -28.78 -24.61 -19.36
CA GLU A 245 -30.21 -24.30 -19.54
C GLU A 245 -30.96 -24.24 -18.20
N LEU A 246 -30.73 -25.18 -17.28
CA LEU A 246 -31.37 -25.23 -15.97
C LEU A 246 -31.10 -23.96 -15.13
N LEU A 247 -29.85 -23.51 -15.09
CA LEU A 247 -29.44 -22.29 -14.37
C LEU A 247 -30.01 -21.03 -15.01
N MET A 248 -30.25 -21.07 -16.32
CA MET A 248 -30.78 -19.95 -17.11
C MET A 248 -32.31 -19.94 -17.20
N LEU A 249 -33.00 -20.95 -16.63
CA LEU A 249 -34.45 -20.96 -16.55
C LEU A 249 -34.95 -19.71 -15.82
N LYS A 250 -35.86 -18.99 -16.50
CA LYS A 250 -36.39 -17.72 -16.00
C LYS A 250 -36.90 -17.90 -14.58
N GLU A 251 -36.43 -17.02 -13.69
CA GLU A 251 -36.87 -16.89 -12.30
C GLU A 251 -36.55 -18.05 -11.36
N VAL A 252 -36.28 -19.28 -11.84
CA VAL A 252 -36.04 -20.47 -11.00
C VAL A 252 -34.90 -20.25 -9.99
N PHE A 253 -33.72 -19.84 -10.46
CA PHE A 253 -32.57 -19.62 -9.59
C PHE A 253 -32.78 -18.46 -8.59
N SER A 254 -33.56 -17.44 -8.98
CA SER A 254 -33.95 -16.38 -8.04
C SER A 254 -34.89 -16.90 -6.95
N HIS A 255 -35.88 -17.73 -7.28
CA HIS A 255 -36.81 -18.29 -6.29
C HIS A 255 -36.12 -19.32 -5.38
N LEU A 256 -35.10 -20.02 -5.91
CA LEU A 256 -34.23 -20.89 -5.12
C LEU A 256 -33.56 -20.12 -3.98
N THR A 257 -33.00 -18.94 -4.26
CA THR A 257 -32.23 -18.16 -3.28
C THR A 257 -33.06 -17.19 -2.45
N PHE A 258 -34.35 -16.99 -2.76
CA PHE A 258 -35.19 -15.97 -2.14
C PHE A 258 -35.49 -16.22 -0.65
N LEU A 259 -35.73 -17.47 -0.24
CA LEU A 259 -36.18 -17.84 1.11
C LEU A 259 -35.11 -18.54 1.95
N LEU A 260 -33.82 -18.37 1.63
CA LEU A 260 -32.74 -19.10 2.30
C LEU A 260 -32.72 -18.94 3.83
N LYS A 261 -33.20 -17.81 4.35
CA LYS A 261 -33.26 -17.57 5.80
C LYS A 261 -34.27 -18.45 6.54
N ASP A 262 -35.27 -18.95 5.81
CA ASP A 262 -36.35 -19.78 6.35
C ASP A 262 -36.07 -21.29 6.14
N ASP A 263 -35.00 -21.65 5.40
CA ASP A 263 -34.65 -23.04 5.12
C ASP A 263 -33.89 -23.68 6.31
N PRO A 264 -34.01 -25.00 6.53
CA PRO A 264 -33.31 -25.68 7.61
C PRO A 264 -31.78 -25.78 7.37
N PRO A 265 -30.95 -25.85 8.43
CA PRO A 265 -29.48 -25.77 8.32
C PRO A 265 -28.85 -26.84 7.41
N TYR A 266 -29.37 -28.08 7.48
CA TYR A 266 -28.88 -29.19 6.67
C TYR A 266 -29.10 -28.94 5.17
N LEU A 267 -30.23 -28.33 4.80
CA LEU A 267 -30.61 -28.09 3.42
C LEU A 267 -29.78 -26.95 2.82
N ILE A 268 -29.53 -25.89 3.59
CA ILE A 268 -28.64 -24.79 3.18
C ILE A 268 -27.23 -25.35 2.95
N SER A 269 -26.73 -26.16 3.88
CA SER A 269 -25.42 -26.80 3.77
C SER A 269 -25.31 -27.67 2.51
N GLU A 270 -26.29 -28.55 2.27
CA GLU A 270 -26.35 -29.40 1.07
C GLU A 270 -26.40 -28.56 -0.21
N MET A 271 -27.18 -27.47 -0.21
CA MET A 271 -27.31 -26.58 -1.36
C MET A 271 -26.00 -25.85 -1.67
N LEU A 272 -25.31 -25.30 -0.67
CA LEU A 272 -24.02 -24.60 -0.86
C LEU A 272 -22.95 -25.56 -1.39
N ASP A 273 -22.86 -26.77 -0.82
CA ASP A 273 -21.91 -27.79 -1.27
C ASP A 273 -22.18 -28.21 -2.72
N ALA A 274 -23.45 -28.42 -3.07
CA ALA A 274 -23.86 -28.78 -4.42
C ALA A 274 -23.61 -27.66 -5.44
N LEU A 275 -23.91 -26.40 -5.08
CA LEU A 275 -23.62 -25.24 -5.95
C LEU A 275 -22.10 -25.06 -6.13
N LYS A 276 -21.29 -25.23 -5.08
CA LYS A 276 -19.83 -25.16 -5.18
C LYS A 276 -19.29 -26.25 -6.09
N LYS A 277 -19.68 -27.51 -5.88
CA LYS A 277 -19.18 -28.68 -6.59
C LYS A 277 -19.66 -28.78 -8.04
N HIS A 278 -20.95 -28.51 -8.30
CA HIS A 278 -21.57 -28.79 -9.59
C HIS A 278 -21.80 -27.55 -10.46
N VAL A 279 -21.58 -26.34 -9.93
CA VAL A 279 -21.68 -25.08 -10.68
C VAL A 279 -20.36 -24.33 -10.72
N LEU A 280 -19.79 -23.98 -9.55
CA LEU A 280 -18.59 -23.12 -9.51
C LEU A 280 -17.33 -23.87 -9.98
N LEU A 281 -17.10 -25.07 -9.45
CA LEU A 281 -15.96 -25.95 -9.80
C LEU A 281 -16.10 -26.64 -11.18
N ASP A 282 -17.27 -26.57 -11.82
CA ASP A 282 -17.47 -27.16 -13.14
C ASP A 282 -16.85 -26.26 -14.22
N GLU A 283 -15.66 -26.62 -14.70
CA GLU A 283 -14.94 -25.89 -15.75
C GLU A 283 -15.67 -25.90 -17.11
N LYS A 284 -16.54 -26.89 -17.35
CA LYS A 284 -17.30 -26.98 -18.61
C LYS A 284 -18.45 -25.99 -18.68
N LEU A 285 -18.85 -25.40 -17.55
CA LEU A 285 -19.88 -24.37 -17.53
C LEU A 285 -19.30 -23.00 -17.91
N PRO A 286 -19.87 -22.31 -18.92
CA PRO A 286 -19.38 -20.99 -19.31
C PRO A 286 -19.46 -19.98 -18.17
N ARG A 287 -18.47 -19.10 -18.09
CA ARG A 287 -18.39 -18.04 -17.08
C ARG A 287 -19.65 -17.16 -17.04
N GLU A 288 -20.22 -16.82 -18.19
CA GLU A 288 -21.44 -16.00 -18.30
C GLU A 288 -22.62 -16.58 -17.51
N VAL A 289 -22.78 -17.91 -17.54
CA VAL A 289 -23.86 -18.61 -16.82
C VAL A 289 -23.65 -18.49 -15.31
N LYS A 290 -22.42 -18.72 -14.85
CA LYS A 290 -22.04 -18.58 -13.45
C LYS A 290 -22.24 -17.12 -12.98
N PHE A 291 -21.79 -16.15 -13.76
CA PHE A 291 -21.95 -14.72 -13.50
C PHE A 291 -23.43 -14.31 -13.37
N ARG A 292 -24.30 -14.80 -14.27
CA ARG A 292 -25.73 -14.49 -14.25
C ARG A 292 -26.47 -15.14 -13.08
N ALA A 293 -26.07 -16.36 -12.69
CA ALA A 293 -26.60 -17.05 -11.52
C ALA A 293 -26.22 -16.31 -10.22
N PHE A 294 -24.95 -15.96 -10.06
CA PHE A 294 -24.39 -15.30 -8.87
C PHE A 294 -24.26 -13.78 -9.05
N ASN A 295 -25.37 -13.13 -9.44
CA ASN A 295 -25.47 -11.66 -9.51
C ASN A 295 -25.57 -11.00 -8.13
N THR A 296 -25.56 -9.66 -8.08
CA THR A 296 -25.60 -8.87 -6.83
C THR A 296 -26.73 -9.30 -5.89
N LYS A 297 -27.95 -9.54 -6.42
CA LYS A 297 -29.11 -9.94 -5.60
C LYS A 297 -28.92 -11.33 -4.97
N THR A 298 -28.33 -12.27 -5.69
CA THR A 298 -28.01 -13.59 -5.15
C THR A 298 -26.96 -13.49 -4.04
N LEU A 299 -25.89 -12.72 -4.27
CA LEU A 299 -24.83 -12.52 -3.28
C LEU A 299 -25.36 -11.83 -2.02
N ASP A 300 -26.25 -10.84 -2.16
CA ASP A 300 -26.91 -10.17 -1.04
C ASP A 300 -27.76 -11.13 -0.20
N ARG A 301 -28.50 -12.04 -0.85
CA ARG A 301 -29.32 -13.06 -0.17
C ARG A 301 -28.45 -14.05 0.58
N LEU A 302 -27.34 -14.49 -0.01
CA LEU A 302 -26.36 -15.36 0.63
C LEU A 302 -25.69 -14.65 1.82
N ALA A 303 -25.24 -13.41 1.65
CA ALA A 303 -24.70 -12.60 2.76
C ALA A 303 -25.74 -12.39 3.88
N GLY A 304 -27.03 -12.38 3.55
CA GLY A 304 -28.11 -12.37 4.53
C GLY A 304 -28.09 -13.55 5.52
N LEU A 305 -27.42 -14.66 5.20
CA LEU A 305 -27.25 -15.82 6.08
C LEU A 305 -26.20 -15.61 7.18
N TYR A 306 -25.40 -14.53 7.15
CA TYR A 306 -24.56 -14.18 8.30
C TYR A 306 -25.39 -13.89 9.56
N ALA A 307 -26.63 -13.44 9.38
CA ALA A 307 -27.60 -13.21 10.47
C ALA A 307 -28.54 -14.41 10.71
N TYR A 308 -28.19 -15.60 10.22
CA TYR A 308 -29.00 -16.81 10.39
C TYR A 308 -29.14 -17.19 11.87
N ARG A 309 -30.37 -17.51 12.28
CA ARG A 309 -30.77 -17.67 13.70
C ARG A 309 -30.87 -19.11 14.16
N HIS A 310 -30.88 -20.07 13.24
CA HIS A 310 -31.20 -21.47 13.51
C HIS A 310 -29.97 -22.39 13.42
N ASP A 311 -28.76 -21.85 13.55
CA ASP A 311 -27.56 -22.68 13.70
C ASP A 311 -27.69 -23.52 14.98
N GLY A 312 -27.51 -24.84 14.87
CA GLY A 312 -27.52 -25.74 16.01
C GLY A 312 -26.15 -25.78 16.70
N GLU A 313 -26.13 -25.79 18.03
CA GLU A 313 -24.94 -26.03 18.87
C GLU A 313 -24.55 -27.52 18.87
N GLY A 314 -24.39 -28.14 17.69
CA GLY A 314 -24.00 -29.54 17.55
C GLY A 314 -22.48 -29.68 17.42
N GLU A 315 -21.85 -30.50 18.27
CA GLU A 315 -20.41 -30.79 18.23
C GLU A 315 -19.98 -31.36 16.86
N GLY A 316 -19.15 -30.60 16.13
CA GLY A 316 -18.34 -31.11 15.01
C GLY A 316 -18.77 -30.74 13.58
N ALA A 317 -19.97 -30.21 13.33
CA ALA A 317 -20.38 -29.77 11.99
C ALA A 317 -20.18 -28.25 11.80
N PRO A 318 -19.63 -27.79 10.66
CA PRO A 318 -19.44 -26.35 10.43
C PRO A 318 -20.78 -25.62 10.39
N SER A 319 -20.83 -24.46 11.05
CA SER A 319 -22.05 -23.63 11.11
C SER A 319 -22.46 -23.13 9.71
N VAL A 320 -23.74 -22.81 9.51
CA VAL A 320 -24.23 -22.22 8.25
C VAL A 320 -23.47 -20.92 7.96
N LYS A 321 -23.15 -20.13 8.99
CA LYS A 321 -22.37 -18.89 8.87
C LYS A 321 -20.95 -19.12 8.35
N GLU A 322 -20.30 -20.22 8.72
CA GLU A 322 -18.97 -20.59 8.22
C GLU A 322 -19.04 -21.10 6.79
N LYS A 323 -19.97 -22.01 6.49
CA LYS A 323 -20.16 -22.53 5.12
C LYS A 323 -20.49 -21.43 4.12
N VAL A 324 -21.36 -20.50 4.48
CA VAL A 324 -21.70 -19.34 3.63
C VAL A 324 -20.49 -18.43 3.44
N HIS A 325 -19.70 -18.22 4.49
CA HIS A 325 -18.49 -17.41 4.38
C HIS A 325 -17.50 -18.01 3.38
N GLU A 326 -17.18 -19.30 3.54
CA GLU A 326 -16.27 -20.02 2.64
C GLU A 326 -16.80 -20.01 1.20
N PHE A 327 -18.10 -20.21 1.03
CA PHE A 327 -18.76 -20.15 -0.28
C PHE A 327 -18.63 -18.77 -0.93
N LEU A 328 -18.92 -17.69 -0.19
CA LEU A 328 -18.83 -16.32 -0.70
C LEU A 328 -17.39 -15.92 -1.02
N VAL A 329 -16.43 -16.26 -0.14
CA VAL A 329 -15.00 -16.02 -0.40
C VAL A 329 -14.60 -16.73 -1.70
N TYR A 330 -14.90 -18.01 -1.84
CA TYR A 330 -14.57 -18.76 -3.06
C TYR A 330 -15.22 -18.17 -4.31
N THR A 331 -16.52 -17.84 -4.24
CA THR A 331 -17.30 -17.30 -5.37
C THR A 331 -16.79 -15.94 -5.84
N CYS A 332 -16.37 -15.07 -4.91
CA CYS A 332 -15.96 -13.70 -5.20
C CYS A 332 -14.46 -13.54 -5.47
N THR A 333 -13.61 -14.52 -5.11
CA THR A 333 -12.13 -14.40 -5.25
C THR A 333 -11.51 -15.34 -6.28
N SER A 334 -12.21 -16.41 -6.70
CA SER A 334 -11.63 -17.39 -7.62
C SER A 334 -11.77 -16.97 -9.08
N PRO A 335 -10.67 -16.83 -9.86
CA PRO A 335 -10.75 -16.63 -11.30
C PRO A 335 -11.48 -17.82 -11.96
N GLY A 336 -12.41 -17.56 -12.88
CA GLY A 336 -13.17 -18.62 -13.58
C GLY A 336 -14.41 -19.15 -12.85
N ALA A 337 -14.60 -18.81 -11.57
CA ALA A 337 -15.82 -19.15 -10.80
C ALA A 337 -17.04 -18.29 -11.16
N GLY A 338 -16.91 -17.36 -12.12
CA GLY A 338 -18.05 -16.62 -12.68
C GLY A 338 -18.05 -15.14 -12.35
N VAL A 339 -17.94 -14.78 -11.07
CA VAL A 339 -18.17 -13.40 -10.59
C VAL A 339 -16.97 -12.50 -10.81
N LEU A 340 -15.77 -12.96 -10.42
CA LEU A 340 -14.52 -12.20 -10.57
C LEU A 340 -14.07 -12.11 -12.03
N TYR A 341 -13.78 -10.89 -12.49
CA TYR A 341 -13.09 -10.54 -13.72
C TYR A 341 -11.61 -10.29 -13.43
N SER A 342 -10.75 -11.19 -13.89
CA SER A 342 -9.29 -11.01 -13.87
C SER A 342 -8.85 -10.25 -15.12
N GLY A 343 -8.39 -9.00 -15.00
CA GLY A 343 -7.93 -8.25 -16.19
C GLY A 343 -7.32 -6.86 -15.95
N THR A 344 -7.82 -6.11 -14.98
CA THR A 344 -7.57 -4.66 -14.92
C THR A 344 -6.44 -4.23 -13.99
N GLY A 345 -6.17 -4.96 -12.90
CA GLY A 345 -5.16 -4.54 -11.91
C GLY A 345 -5.54 -3.23 -11.25
N LEU A 346 -4.69 -2.21 -11.36
CA LEU A 346 -4.98 -0.83 -10.94
C LEU A 346 -5.39 0.10 -12.10
N TYR A 347 -5.57 -0.44 -13.31
CA TYR A 347 -5.97 0.33 -14.48
C TYR A 347 -7.49 0.35 -14.63
N PRO A 348 -8.12 1.53 -14.78
CA PRO A 348 -9.54 1.65 -15.10
C PRO A 348 -9.93 0.91 -16.38
N LYS A 349 -11.19 0.47 -16.47
CA LYS A 349 -11.71 -0.24 -17.64
C LYS A 349 -11.56 0.54 -18.95
N GLU A 350 -11.82 1.85 -18.93
CA GLU A 350 -11.73 2.71 -20.12
C GLU A 350 -10.32 2.72 -20.75
N LEU A 351 -9.28 2.56 -19.93
CA LEU A 351 -7.89 2.51 -20.36
C LEU A 351 -7.48 1.16 -20.96
N GLU A 352 -8.25 0.08 -20.74
CA GLU A 352 -8.04 -1.17 -21.48
C GLU A 352 -8.44 -1.02 -22.95
N ASP A 353 -9.53 -0.31 -23.23
CA ASP A 353 -10.06 -0.12 -24.58
C ASP A 353 -9.21 0.89 -25.38
N GLU A 354 -8.67 1.93 -24.74
CA GLU A 354 -7.80 2.93 -25.38
C GLU A 354 -6.36 2.44 -25.57
N ALA A 355 -5.80 1.64 -24.65
CA ALA A 355 -4.46 1.07 -24.81
C ALA A 355 -4.40 -0.03 -25.90
N ALA A 356 -5.55 -0.60 -26.27
CA ALA A 356 -5.68 -1.53 -27.40
C ALA A 356 -5.80 -0.83 -28.76
N GLN A 357 -6.07 0.48 -28.78
CA GLN A 357 -6.02 1.28 -29.98
C GLN A 357 -4.65 1.96 -30.08
N ASP A 358 -3.86 1.57 -31.08
CA ASP A 358 -2.61 2.25 -31.46
C ASP A 358 -2.90 3.74 -31.77
N VAL A 359 -2.84 4.60 -30.74
CA VAL A 359 -2.84 6.05 -30.94
C VAL A 359 -1.42 6.46 -31.33
N LYS A 360 -1.32 6.80 -32.60
CA LYS A 360 -0.16 7.28 -33.33
C LYS A 360 0.71 8.24 -32.51
N SER A 361 2.02 8.04 -32.65
CA SER A 361 3.09 8.96 -32.29
C SER A 361 2.74 10.42 -32.64
N SER A 362 2.48 11.23 -31.63
CA SER A 362 2.53 12.68 -31.69
C SER A 362 3.02 13.16 -30.33
N ASP A 363 4.13 13.88 -30.33
CA ASP A 363 4.77 14.49 -29.16
C ASP A 363 3.97 15.70 -28.61
N ASP A 364 2.73 15.93 -29.08
CA ASP A 364 1.92 17.12 -28.78
C ASP A 364 0.90 16.92 -27.63
N PHE A 365 0.99 15.84 -26.86
CA PHE A 365 0.00 15.44 -25.82
C PHE A 365 0.48 15.65 -24.37
N GLY A 366 1.40 16.58 -24.10
CA GLY A 366 1.92 16.82 -22.73
C GLY A 366 0.86 17.35 -21.74
N LEU A 367 -0.04 18.21 -22.20
CA LEU A 367 -1.08 18.85 -21.37
C LEU A 367 -2.28 17.93 -21.09
N GLU A 368 -2.70 17.13 -22.08
CA GLU A 368 -3.76 16.13 -21.87
C GLU A 368 -3.32 14.99 -20.94
N ARG A 369 -2.01 14.70 -20.89
CA ARG A 369 -1.39 13.71 -19.99
C ARG A 369 -1.41 14.08 -18.49
N VAL A 370 -1.70 15.32 -18.12
CA VAL A 370 -1.90 15.68 -16.70
C VAL A 370 -3.39 15.69 -16.35
N ALA A 371 -4.23 16.15 -17.29
CA ALA A 371 -5.69 16.19 -17.12
C ALA A 371 -6.32 14.79 -16.98
N TRP A 372 -5.85 13.78 -17.72
CA TRP A 372 -6.41 12.41 -17.60
C TRP A 372 -6.17 11.77 -16.23
N MET A 373 -5.07 12.10 -15.55
CA MET A 373 -4.75 11.54 -14.22
C MET A 373 -5.72 12.04 -13.15
N ASP A 374 -6.29 13.23 -13.34
CA ASP A 374 -7.22 13.85 -12.39
C ASP A 374 -8.69 13.48 -12.67
N LYS A 375 -9.00 12.87 -13.84
CA LYS A 375 -10.36 12.41 -14.21
C LYS A 375 -10.97 11.42 -13.21
N TYR A 376 -10.13 10.62 -12.56
CA TYR A 376 -10.54 9.50 -11.70
C TYR A 376 -10.53 9.82 -10.20
N LYS A 377 -10.64 11.10 -9.83
CA LYS A 377 -10.70 11.52 -8.41
C LYS A 377 -12.07 11.27 -7.77
N ASP A 378 -13.15 11.41 -8.54
CA ASP A 378 -14.53 11.30 -8.04
C ASP A 378 -15.27 10.05 -8.49
N GLU A 379 -14.89 9.45 -9.62
CA GLU A 379 -15.52 8.25 -10.17
C GLU A 379 -14.48 7.34 -10.84
N VAL A 380 -14.58 6.03 -10.62
CA VAL A 380 -13.68 5.03 -11.18
C VAL A 380 -14.49 3.94 -11.87
N ALA A 381 -14.33 3.81 -13.18
CA ALA A 381 -14.94 2.74 -13.97
C ALA A 381 -14.19 1.41 -13.72
N VAL A 382 -14.85 0.48 -13.03
CA VAL A 382 -14.31 -0.84 -12.66
C VAL A 382 -14.88 -1.96 -13.54
N ALA A 383 -14.06 -2.96 -13.87
CA ALA A 383 -14.54 -4.13 -14.62
C ALA A 383 -15.45 -5.03 -13.76
N ASN A 384 -15.15 -5.16 -12.47
CA ASN A 384 -15.89 -5.96 -11.49
C ASN A 384 -17.11 -5.22 -10.89
N PHE A 385 -17.99 -4.70 -11.74
CA PHE A 385 -19.13 -3.89 -11.30
C PHE A 385 -20.12 -4.60 -10.35
N VAL A 386 -20.35 -5.92 -10.53
CA VAL A 386 -21.22 -6.72 -9.62
C VAL A 386 -20.60 -6.81 -8.23
N LEU A 387 -19.29 -7.05 -8.15
CA LEU A 387 -18.59 -7.08 -6.86
C LEU A 387 -18.59 -5.69 -6.22
N SER A 388 -18.34 -4.63 -7.01
CA SER A 388 -18.41 -3.25 -6.54
C SER A 388 -19.77 -2.92 -5.90
N GLU A 389 -20.88 -3.23 -6.58
CA GLU A 389 -22.23 -3.00 -6.03
C GLU A 389 -22.51 -3.86 -4.78
N PHE A 390 -22.01 -5.10 -4.74
CA PHE A 390 -22.20 -6.02 -3.62
C PHE A 390 -21.45 -5.55 -2.36
N ILE A 391 -20.15 -5.24 -2.46
CA ILE A 391 -19.34 -4.88 -1.30
C ILE A 391 -19.82 -3.58 -0.63
N GLN A 392 -20.44 -2.66 -1.39
CA GLN A 392 -21.03 -1.42 -0.85
C GLN A 392 -22.15 -1.66 0.17
N LYS A 393 -22.81 -2.83 0.12
CA LYS A 393 -23.91 -3.20 1.03
C LYS A 393 -23.41 -3.86 2.32
N LEU A 394 -22.15 -4.28 2.35
CA LEU A 394 -21.52 -4.92 3.51
C LEU A 394 -21.06 -3.88 4.54
N ARG A 395 -20.96 -4.32 5.79
CA ARG A 395 -20.59 -3.47 6.94
C ARG A 395 -19.36 -4.03 7.65
N PRO A 396 -18.14 -3.69 7.23
CA PRO A 396 -16.90 -4.24 7.80
C PRO A 396 -16.69 -3.81 9.27
N TRP A 397 -17.16 -2.62 9.66
CA TRP A 397 -17.04 -2.12 11.03
C TRP A 397 -17.93 -2.85 12.06
N SER A 398 -18.93 -3.62 11.62
CA SER A 398 -19.86 -4.33 12.51
C SER A 398 -19.71 -5.86 12.50
N SER A 399 -19.01 -6.42 11.50
CA SER A 399 -18.91 -7.88 11.32
C SER A 399 -17.53 -8.24 10.80
N LEU A 400 -16.81 -9.11 11.54
CA LEU A 400 -15.50 -9.60 11.15
C LEU A 400 -15.54 -10.35 9.81
N LYS A 401 -16.52 -11.24 9.61
CA LYS A 401 -16.70 -11.98 8.35
C LYS A 401 -16.95 -11.07 7.15
N HIS A 402 -17.59 -9.91 7.34
CA HIS A 402 -17.73 -8.92 6.27
C HIS A 402 -16.39 -8.26 5.95
N SER A 403 -15.61 -7.91 6.98
CA SER A 403 -14.26 -7.36 6.82
C SER A 403 -13.35 -8.34 6.07
N GLU A 404 -13.31 -9.61 6.49
CA GLU A 404 -12.55 -10.69 5.85
C GLU A 404 -12.95 -10.87 4.37
N LEU A 405 -14.26 -10.91 4.08
CA LEU A 405 -14.75 -11.07 2.71
C LEU A 405 -14.36 -9.88 1.81
N ILE A 406 -14.50 -8.64 2.29
CA ILE A 406 -14.13 -7.45 1.50
C ILE A 406 -12.63 -7.42 1.26
N VAL A 407 -11.81 -7.70 2.27
CA VAL A 407 -10.34 -7.73 2.14
C VAL A 407 -9.91 -8.83 1.16
N ALA A 408 -10.52 -10.01 1.22
CA ALA A 408 -10.26 -11.08 0.26
C ALA A 408 -10.65 -10.68 -1.18
N ILE A 409 -11.77 -9.96 -1.35
CA ILE A 409 -12.18 -9.41 -2.64
C ILE A 409 -11.19 -8.35 -3.14
N PHE A 410 -10.71 -7.45 -2.29
CA PHE A 410 -9.68 -6.46 -2.66
C PHE A 410 -8.37 -7.10 -3.07
N GLN A 411 -7.96 -8.19 -2.40
CA GLN A 411 -6.77 -8.94 -2.77
C GLN A 411 -6.90 -9.55 -4.18
N ALA A 412 -8.09 -10.07 -4.52
CA ALA A 412 -8.36 -10.66 -5.82
C ALA A 412 -8.66 -9.63 -6.93
N ALA A 413 -9.27 -8.49 -6.58
CA ALA A 413 -9.64 -7.38 -7.46
C ALA A 413 -9.20 -6.01 -6.88
N PRO A 414 -7.91 -5.65 -7.03
CA PRO A 414 -7.34 -4.40 -6.50
C PRO A 414 -8.01 -3.12 -7.03
N GLU A 415 -8.58 -3.16 -8.23
CA GLU A 415 -9.34 -2.04 -8.83
C GLU A 415 -10.51 -1.55 -7.95
N LEU A 416 -11.05 -2.44 -7.09
CA LEU A 416 -12.22 -2.14 -6.28
C LEU A 416 -11.89 -1.30 -5.04
N VAL A 417 -10.63 -1.20 -4.63
CA VAL A 417 -10.23 -0.49 -3.40
C VAL A 417 -10.61 0.99 -3.50
N ALA A 418 -10.14 1.69 -4.53
CA ALA A 418 -10.44 3.11 -4.73
C ALA A 418 -11.96 3.34 -4.91
N SER A 419 -12.61 2.57 -5.79
CA SER A 419 -14.05 2.65 -6.05
C SER A 419 -14.88 2.45 -4.77
N TYR A 420 -14.48 1.52 -3.90
CA TYR A 420 -15.16 1.26 -2.64
C TYR A 420 -15.16 2.49 -1.72
N PHE A 421 -14.00 3.08 -1.45
CA PHE A 421 -13.88 4.21 -0.53
C PHE A 421 -14.38 5.54 -1.10
N ILE A 422 -14.42 5.68 -2.42
CA ILE A 422 -15.08 6.82 -3.09
C ILE A 422 -16.60 6.74 -2.85
N GLY A 423 -17.21 5.56 -3.09
CA GLY A 423 -18.65 5.35 -2.93
C GLY A 423 -19.12 5.28 -1.47
N ASN A 424 -18.29 4.71 -0.57
CA ASN A 424 -18.66 4.45 0.82
C ASN A 424 -18.12 5.52 1.78
N LYS A 425 -18.89 6.59 1.97
CA LYS A 425 -18.59 7.64 2.96
C LYS A 425 -19.33 7.44 4.29
N SER A 426 -19.85 6.24 4.54
CA SER A 426 -20.79 5.96 5.63
C SER A 426 -20.15 5.96 7.03
N PHE A 427 -18.84 5.72 7.12
CA PHE A 427 -18.12 5.65 8.39
C PHE A 427 -16.83 6.48 8.37
N SER A 428 -16.71 7.40 9.32
CA SER A 428 -15.53 8.28 9.49
C SER A 428 -14.44 7.60 10.32
N PHE A 429 -13.18 7.85 10.00
CA PHE A 429 -12.03 7.36 10.78
C PHE A 429 -11.72 8.21 12.03
N GLU A 430 -12.59 9.17 12.39
CA GLU A 430 -12.42 10.00 13.58
C GLU A 430 -12.23 9.14 14.87
N PRO A 431 -11.17 9.39 15.67
CA PRO A 431 -10.80 8.53 16.79
C PRO A 431 -11.89 8.47 17.86
N LYS A 432 -12.48 7.28 18.03
CA LYS A 432 -13.42 6.97 19.11
C LYS A 432 -13.14 5.54 19.56
N LEU A 433 -12.83 5.31 20.83
CA LEU A 433 -12.53 3.96 21.34
C LEU A 433 -13.83 3.14 21.49
N SER A 434 -14.42 2.72 20.37
CA SER A 434 -15.58 1.81 20.32
C SER A 434 -15.20 0.52 19.58
N MET A 435 -15.92 -0.57 19.86
CA MET A 435 -15.74 -1.83 19.12
C MET A 435 -15.91 -1.66 17.61
N THR A 436 -16.81 -0.77 17.20
CA THR A 436 -17.05 -0.45 15.79
C THR A 436 -15.89 0.30 15.15
N TRP A 437 -15.27 1.25 15.87
CA TRP A 437 -14.09 1.96 15.37
C TRP A 437 -12.88 1.04 15.33
N ILE A 438 -12.67 0.19 16.34
CA ILE A 438 -11.59 -0.83 16.32
C ILE A 438 -11.77 -1.78 15.14
N GLY A 439 -12.99 -2.27 14.90
CA GLY A 439 -13.30 -3.11 13.74
C GLY A 439 -13.03 -2.40 12.41
N TYR A 440 -13.36 -1.10 12.32
CA TYR A 440 -13.06 -0.30 11.14
C TYR A 440 -11.56 -0.02 10.96
N ALA A 441 -10.83 0.26 12.04
CA ALA A 441 -9.39 0.47 12.04
C ALA A 441 -8.66 -0.81 11.61
N ALA A 442 -9.09 -1.98 12.10
CA ALA A 442 -8.58 -3.27 11.67
C ALA A 442 -8.87 -3.54 10.19
N PHE A 443 -10.08 -3.21 9.71
CA PHE A 443 -10.42 -3.30 8.28
C PHE A 443 -9.52 -2.41 7.40
N LEU A 444 -9.31 -1.15 7.79
CA LEU A 444 -8.41 -0.24 7.06
C LEU A 444 -6.95 -0.72 7.12
N PHE A 445 -6.49 -1.18 8.28
CA PHE A 445 -5.16 -1.77 8.44
C PHE A 445 -4.95 -2.96 7.50
N ASN A 446 -5.88 -3.91 7.47
CA ASN A 446 -5.82 -5.07 6.57
C ASN A 446 -5.87 -4.65 5.10
N THR A 447 -6.64 -3.61 4.76
CA THR A 447 -6.72 -3.07 3.40
C THR A 447 -5.39 -2.45 2.95
N VAL A 448 -4.77 -1.62 3.80
CA VAL A 448 -3.46 -1.01 3.51
C VAL A 448 -2.37 -2.08 3.43
N HIS A 449 -2.48 -3.14 4.25
CA HIS A 449 -1.53 -4.26 4.24
C HIS A 449 -1.54 -5.09 2.94
N LEU A 450 -2.61 -5.01 2.13
CA LEU A 450 -2.68 -5.73 0.86
C LEU A 450 -1.51 -5.33 -0.06
N PRO A 451 -0.80 -6.30 -0.66
CA PRO A 451 0.31 -6.01 -1.55
C PRO A 451 -0.18 -5.32 -2.84
N LEU A 452 0.66 -4.49 -3.44
CA LEU A 452 0.39 -3.96 -4.77
C LEU A 452 0.55 -5.09 -5.81
N PRO A 453 -0.31 -5.15 -6.85
CA PRO A 453 -0.15 -6.12 -7.92
C PRO A 453 1.19 -5.91 -8.62
N PRO A 454 1.92 -6.98 -9.01
CA PRO A 454 3.14 -6.85 -9.80
C PRO A 454 2.85 -6.07 -11.07
N HIS A 455 3.78 -5.22 -11.49
CA HIS A 455 3.62 -4.31 -12.64
C HIS A 455 2.34 -3.43 -12.65
N PHE A 456 1.68 -3.24 -11.49
CA PHE A 456 0.39 -2.57 -11.33
C PHE A 456 -0.79 -3.26 -12.05
N GLY A 457 -0.61 -4.47 -12.60
CA GLY A 457 -1.66 -5.22 -13.27
C GLY A 457 -1.21 -6.58 -13.78
N PRO A 458 -2.11 -7.38 -14.36
CA PRO A 458 -1.83 -8.79 -14.70
C PRO A 458 -0.93 -9.00 -15.92
N ALA A 459 -0.40 -7.93 -16.53
CA ALA A 459 0.49 -8.04 -17.68
C ALA A 459 1.88 -8.57 -17.26
N ASN A 460 2.52 -9.34 -18.14
CA ASN A 460 3.89 -9.85 -17.96
C ASN A 460 4.98 -8.74 -18.03
N GLY A 461 4.60 -7.48 -17.78
CA GLY A 461 5.47 -6.31 -17.82
C GLY A 461 4.67 -5.01 -17.62
N TYR A 462 5.37 -3.89 -17.50
CA TYR A 462 4.75 -2.58 -17.35
C TYR A 462 4.05 -2.13 -18.64
N ARG A 463 2.87 -1.51 -18.50
CA ARG A 463 2.19 -0.82 -19.61
C ARG A 463 2.97 0.47 -19.97
N ARG A 464 2.70 1.03 -21.15
CA ARG A 464 3.36 2.29 -21.60
C ARG A 464 3.09 3.48 -20.68
N VAL A 465 1.95 3.50 -20.01
CA VAL A 465 1.49 4.58 -19.13
C VAL A 465 1.30 4.06 -17.70
N PRO A 466 1.68 4.83 -16.66
CA PRO A 466 1.39 4.48 -15.27
C PRO A 466 -0.12 4.39 -14.99
N PRO A 467 -0.55 3.68 -13.93
CA PRO A 467 -1.92 3.82 -13.44
C PRO A 467 -2.18 5.26 -12.96
N PRO A 468 -3.43 5.75 -12.97
CA PRO A 468 -3.76 7.06 -12.40
C PRO A 468 -3.25 7.22 -10.97
N THR A 469 -2.59 8.34 -10.68
CA THR A 469 -2.03 8.62 -9.33
C THR A 469 -3.10 8.56 -8.25
N SER A 470 -4.34 9.03 -8.52
CA SER A 470 -5.43 8.98 -7.53
C SER A 470 -5.78 7.55 -7.11
N ILE A 471 -5.87 6.61 -8.05
CA ILE A 471 -6.21 5.21 -7.79
C ILE A 471 -5.09 4.50 -7.05
N LEU A 472 -3.84 4.74 -7.46
CA LEU A 472 -2.67 4.20 -6.77
C LEU A 472 -2.56 4.76 -5.35
N LEU A 473 -2.75 6.06 -5.18
CA LEU A 473 -2.73 6.72 -3.88
C LEU A 473 -3.82 6.18 -2.96
N ASP A 474 -5.05 6.00 -3.44
CA ASP A 474 -6.15 5.47 -2.64
C ASP A 474 -5.98 3.97 -2.31
N ASN A 475 -5.14 3.25 -3.05
CA ASN A 475 -4.70 1.89 -2.69
C ASN A 475 -3.62 1.88 -1.60
N ILE A 476 -2.75 2.90 -1.57
CA ILE A 476 -1.69 3.06 -0.56
C ILE A 476 -2.28 3.64 0.73
N LEU A 477 -3.06 4.70 0.62
CA LEU A 477 -3.68 5.46 1.70
C LEU A 477 -5.15 5.77 1.35
N PRO A 478 -6.08 4.84 1.66
CA PRO A 478 -7.50 5.01 1.39
C PRO A 478 -8.11 6.33 1.90
N LEU A 479 -9.09 6.86 1.18
CA LEU A 479 -9.74 8.15 1.44
C LEU A 479 -10.22 8.42 2.88
N PRO A 480 -10.68 7.43 3.68
CA PRO A 480 -11.02 7.67 5.09
C PRO A 480 -9.85 8.14 5.95
N LEU A 481 -8.61 7.83 5.55
CA LEU A 481 -7.38 8.19 6.26
C LEU A 481 -6.94 9.62 5.91
N LYS A 482 -7.69 10.59 6.41
CA LYS A 482 -7.36 12.01 6.22
C LYS A 482 -6.30 12.47 7.21
N GLN A 483 -5.45 13.40 6.79
CA GLN A 483 -4.40 14.01 7.62
C GLN A 483 -4.94 14.45 8.99
N ARG A 484 -6.04 15.20 9.01
CA ARG A 484 -6.67 15.70 10.24
C ARG A 484 -7.03 14.57 11.21
N ASP A 485 -7.60 13.48 10.71
CA ASP A 485 -8.09 12.39 11.55
C ASP A 485 -6.90 11.54 12.05
N LEU A 486 -5.85 11.36 11.22
CA LEU A 486 -4.58 10.74 11.62
C LEU A 486 -3.85 11.53 12.71
N VAL A 487 -3.75 12.87 12.58
CA VAL A 487 -3.16 13.75 13.61
C VAL A 487 -3.92 13.64 14.93
N ARG A 488 -5.26 13.60 14.88
CA ARG A 488 -6.10 13.37 16.07
C ARG A 488 -5.88 11.98 16.68
N CYS A 489 -5.65 10.95 15.87
CA CYS A 489 -5.33 9.61 16.38
C CYS A 489 -3.96 9.58 17.09
N LEU A 490 -2.95 10.24 16.52
CA LEU A 490 -1.60 10.33 17.10
C LEU A 490 -1.58 11.10 18.44
N SER A 491 -2.46 12.10 18.59
CA SER A 491 -2.59 12.91 19.82
C SER A 491 -3.64 12.38 20.81
N HIS A 492 -4.27 11.25 20.52
CA HIS A 492 -5.34 10.69 21.34
C HIS A 492 -4.82 10.10 22.66
N LYS A 493 -5.62 10.16 23.74
CA LYS A 493 -5.24 9.65 25.08
C LYS A 493 -5.07 8.13 25.14
N SER A 494 -5.77 7.39 24.28
CA SER A 494 -5.69 5.93 24.23
C SER A 494 -4.50 5.48 23.39
N THR A 495 -3.63 4.68 24.02
CA THR A 495 -2.45 4.07 23.41
C THR A 495 -2.80 3.15 22.22
N LEU A 496 -3.96 2.49 22.25
CA LEU A 496 -4.40 1.62 21.15
C LEU A 496 -4.72 2.42 19.88
N VAL A 497 -5.36 3.58 20.04
CA VAL A 497 -5.75 4.46 18.92
C VAL A 497 -4.51 5.02 18.22
N SER A 498 -3.53 5.51 19.00
CA SER A 498 -2.27 5.99 18.45
C SER A 498 -1.47 4.85 17.79
N PHE A 499 -1.50 3.65 18.38
CA PHE A 499 -0.84 2.47 17.79
C PHE A 499 -1.41 2.08 16.43
N PHE A 500 -2.75 2.06 16.26
CA PHE A 500 -3.35 1.81 14.94
C PHE A 500 -2.92 2.84 13.90
N ALA A 501 -2.90 4.13 14.26
CA ALA A 501 -2.46 5.18 13.34
C ALA A 501 -0.99 5.03 12.95
N VAL A 502 -0.10 4.75 13.91
CA VAL A 502 1.32 4.49 13.65
C VAL A 502 1.50 3.30 12.71
N ARG A 503 0.84 2.17 13.00
CA ARG A 503 0.96 0.95 12.19
C ARG A 503 0.41 1.12 10.78
N ILE A 504 -0.71 1.83 10.61
CA ILE A 504 -1.25 2.17 9.28
C ILE A 504 -0.27 3.04 8.50
N LEU A 505 0.32 4.06 9.13
CA LEU A 505 1.29 4.94 8.48
C LEU A 505 2.58 4.21 8.08
N VAL A 506 3.07 3.29 8.91
CA VAL A 506 4.22 2.41 8.59
C VAL A 506 3.93 1.61 7.32
N LEU A 507 2.79 0.93 7.26
CA LEU A 507 2.41 0.14 6.08
C LEU A 507 2.20 1.02 4.84
N ALA A 508 1.61 2.20 4.99
CA ALA A 508 1.40 3.13 3.88
C ALA A 508 2.74 3.61 3.29
N LEU A 509 3.73 3.96 4.12
CA LEU A 509 5.07 4.35 3.67
C LEU A 509 5.83 3.20 3.01
N GLN A 510 5.75 1.98 3.57
CA GLN A 510 6.34 0.78 2.95
C GLN A 510 5.71 0.47 1.59
N LYS A 511 4.38 0.60 1.48
CA LYS A 511 3.67 0.38 0.22
C LYS A 511 3.97 1.48 -0.80
N LEU A 512 4.18 2.72 -0.35
CA LEU A 512 4.69 3.81 -1.20
C LEU A 512 6.10 3.51 -1.71
N GLU A 513 7.01 3.01 -0.86
CA GLU A 513 8.36 2.61 -1.27
C GLU A 513 8.32 1.57 -2.39
N VAL A 514 7.48 0.52 -2.23
CA VAL A 514 7.26 -0.50 -3.28
C VAL A 514 6.72 0.13 -4.56
N ALA A 515 5.73 1.02 -4.46
CA ALA A 515 5.18 1.72 -5.63
C ALA A 515 6.26 2.55 -6.35
N LEU A 516 7.10 3.28 -5.61
CA LEU A 516 8.19 4.08 -6.17
C LEU A 516 9.26 3.21 -6.82
N LYS A 517 9.59 2.05 -6.23
CA LYS A 517 10.50 1.07 -6.84
C LYS A 517 9.96 0.61 -8.19
N MET A 518 8.68 0.23 -8.25
CA MET A 518 8.03 -0.18 -9.50
C MET A 518 7.94 0.96 -10.54
N HIS A 519 7.81 2.21 -10.12
CA HIS A 519 7.89 3.37 -11.05
C HIS A 519 9.30 3.51 -11.64
N ARG A 520 10.35 3.32 -10.83
CA ARG A 520 11.75 3.37 -11.30
C ARG A 520 12.03 2.25 -12.30
N GLU A 521 11.58 1.03 -12.02
CA GLU A 521 11.70 -0.12 -12.92
C GLU A 521 10.96 0.14 -14.26
N ALA A 522 9.76 0.71 -14.22
CA ALA A 522 9.00 1.05 -15.43
C ALA A 522 9.63 2.20 -16.24
N ALA A 523 10.26 3.16 -15.56
CA ALA A 523 10.90 4.34 -16.16
C ALA A 523 12.09 3.99 -17.07
N GLU A 524 12.65 2.79 -16.97
CA GLU A 524 13.66 2.29 -17.92
C GLU A 524 13.14 2.26 -19.37
N SER A 525 11.83 2.05 -19.54
CA SER A 525 11.18 1.97 -20.86
C SER A 525 10.55 3.29 -21.35
N ALA A 526 10.05 4.13 -20.43
CA ALA A 526 9.32 5.37 -20.75
C ALA A 526 9.54 6.47 -19.68
N LYS A 527 10.77 6.99 -19.62
CA LYS A 527 11.28 7.80 -18.50
C LYS A 527 10.43 9.01 -18.10
N SER A 528 10.03 9.87 -19.04
CA SER A 528 9.42 11.17 -18.72
C SER A 528 8.03 11.09 -18.08
N THR A 529 7.17 10.14 -18.48
CA THR A 529 5.82 10.00 -17.94
C THR A 529 5.80 9.33 -16.56
N TRP A 530 6.65 8.32 -16.37
CA TRP A 530 6.74 7.59 -15.09
C TRP A 530 7.43 8.42 -14.01
N ASP A 531 8.45 9.21 -14.37
CA ASP A 531 9.09 10.14 -13.42
C ASP A 531 8.10 11.23 -12.96
N THR A 532 7.35 11.85 -13.87
CA THR A 532 6.34 12.85 -13.48
C THR A 532 5.25 12.26 -12.58
N ALA A 533 4.75 11.06 -12.90
CA ALA A 533 3.76 10.36 -12.08
C ALA A 533 4.30 10.03 -10.67
N SER A 534 5.57 9.63 -10.56
CA SER A 534 6.23 9.36 -9.28
C SER A 534 6.35 10.61 -8.40
N ARG A 535 6.71 11.77 -8.98
CA ARG A 535 6.79 13.05 -8.27
C ARG A 535 5.41 13.50 -7.77
N LYS A 536 4.40 13.45 -8.66
CA LYS A 536 3.00 13.74 -8.31
C LYS A 536 2.49 12.81 -7.20
N LEU A 537 2.84 11.52 -7.23
CA LEU A 537 2.48 10.57 -6.18
C LEU A 537 3.09 10.94 -4.82
N ILE A 538 4.38 11.31 -4.78
CA ILE A 538 5.04 11.76 -3.54
C ILE A 538 4.38 13.03 -3.01
N ASP A 539 4.12 14.02 -3.87
CA ASP A 539 3.53 15.30 -3.50
C ASP A 539 2.11 15.11 -2.93
N GLU A 540 1.23 14.36 -3.63
CA GLU A 540 -0.14 14.09 -3.16
C GLU A 540 -0.14 13.22 -1.89
N PHE A 541 0.79 12.28 -1.74
CA PHE A 541 0.94 11.50 -0.52
C PHE A 541 1.35 12.38 0.67
N CYS A 542 2.33 13.27 0.48
CA CYS A 542 2.81 14.19 1.52
C CYS A 542 1.72 15.16 2.00
N GLN A 543 0.76 15.52 1.14
CA GLN A 543 -0.40 16.33 1.52
C GLN A 543 -1.41 15.58 2.41
N LYS A 544 -1.51 14.24 2.30
CA LYS A 544 -2.49 13.44 3.05
C LYS A 544 -1.97 12.89 4.38
N ILE A 545 -0.65 12.73 4.56
CA ILE A 545 -0.07 12.22 5.81
C ILE A 545 0.20 13.33 6.84
N PRO A 546 0.29 13.01 8.14
CA PRO A 546 0.76 13.96 9.16
C PRO A 546 2.17 14.47 8.90
N ASP A 547 2.45 15.72 9.30
CA ASP A 547 3.83 16.22 9.34
C ASP A 547 4.64 15.42 10.38
N MET A 548 5.94 15.27 10.11
CA MET A 548 6.90 14.59 10.97
C MET A 548 6.89 15.17 12.39
N LYS A 549 6.62 16.47 12.56
CA LYS A 549 6.47 17.11 13.87
C LYS A 549 5.40 16.45 14.74
N GLU A 550 4.26 16.08 14.17
CA GLU A 550 3.18 15.41 14.91
C GLU A 550 3.56 13.98 15.33
N VAL A 551 4.28 13.26 14.45
CA VAL A 551 4.81 11.92 14.75
C VAL A 551 5.85 11.99 15.87
N THR A 552 6.78 12.95 15.81
CA THR A 552 7.80 13.14 16.87
C THR A 552 7.16 13.53 18.20
N LYS A 553 6.10 14.34 18.21
CA LYS A 553 5.32 14.67 19.41
C LYS A 553 4.63 13.44 19.99
N CYS A 554 4.06 12.59 19.13
CA CYS A 554 3.44 11.33 19.54
C CYS A 554 4.49 10.40 20.19
N TYR A 555 5.64 10.20 19.54
CA TYR A 555 6.73 9.38 20.07
C TYR A 555 7.27 9.91 21.41
N LYS A 556 7.40 11.23 21.56
CA LYS A 556 7.79 11.89 22.81
C LYS A 556 6.81 11.64 23.95
N ALA A 557 5.52 11.54 23.66
CA ALA A 557 4.47 11.34 24.66
C ALA A 557 4.28 9.87 25.06
N MET A 558 4.89 8.91 24.35
CA MET A 558 4.76 7.48 24.65
C MET A 558 5.53 7.09 25.91
N ALA A 559 4.84 6.44 26.85
CA ALA A 559 5.43 5.91 28.07
C ALA A 559 6.53 4.87 27.77
N GLU A 560 7.58 4.84 28.59
CA GLU A 560 8.79 4.05 28.34
C GLU A 560 8.55 2.54 28.48
N GLU A 561 7.51 2.15 29.22
CA GLU A 561 7.11 0.75 29.44
C GLU A 561 6.49 0.12 28.18
N ASN A 562 5.94 0.94 27.27
CA ASN A 562 5.24 0.48 26.07
C ASN A 562 6.19 0.21 24.90
N VAL A 563 7.08 -0.79 25.05
CA VAL A 563 8.17 -1.09 24.11
C VAL A 563 7.67 -1.31 22.68
N LEU A 564 6.57 -2.05 22.51
CA LEU A 564 5.97 -2.34 21.21
C LEU A 564 5.55 -1.07 20.45
N GLN A 565 4.99 -0.09 21.15
CA GLN A 565 4.53 1.15 20.51
C GLN A 565 5.70 2.05 20.13
N ARG A 566 6.72 2.09 20.99
CA ARG A 566 7.94 2.85 20.75
C ARG A 566 8.74 2.28 19.59
N GLU A 567 8.85 0.95 19.47
CA GLU A 567 9.44 0.29 18.31
C GLU A 567 8.68 0.71 17.04
N ALA A 568 7.36 0.52 17.00
CA ALA A 568 6.56 0.85 15.81
C ALA A 568 6.64 2.34 15.43
N ALA A 569 6.67 3.24 16.41
CA ALA A 569 6.81 4.68 16.19
C ALA A 569 8.22 5.06 15.74
N SER A 570 9.27 4.42 16.28
CA SER A 570 10.65 4.60 15.80
C SER A 570 10.82 4.11 14.36
N ARG A 571 10.17 3.01 13.97
CA ARG A 571 10.14 2.52 12.60
C ARG A 571 9.43 3.50 11.67
N LEU A 572 8.32 4.10 12.14
CA LEU A 572 7.63 5.16 11.40
C LEU A 572 8.54 6.36 11.15
N LEU A 573 9.22 6.86 12.20
CA LEU A 573 10.16 7.97 12.08
C LEU A 573 11.28 7.65 11.08
N LEU A 574 11.84 6.43 11.09
CA LEU A 574 12.85 6.00 10.14
C LEU A 574 12.33 6.01 8.70
N LEU A 575 11.12 5.49 8.45
CA LEU A 575 10.51 5.47 7.12
C LEU A 575 10.28 6.88 6.54
N TYR A 576 10.05 7.90 7.37
CA TYR A 576 10.02 9.29 6.91
C TYR A 576 11.37 9.72 6.31
N TYR A 577 12.49 9.28 6.90
CA TYR A 577 13.83 9.57 6.36
C TYR A 577 14.18 8.71 5.13
N GLU A 578 13.79 7.43 5.11
CA GLU A 578 14.10 6.52 3.99
C GLU A 578 13.26 6.81 2.73
N VAL A 579 11.95 7.05 2.88
CA VAL A 579 11.00 7.14 1.76
C VAL A 579 10.76 8.58 1.31
N ILE A 580 10.66 9.53 2.26
CA ILE A 580 10.33 10.95 2.00
C ILE A 580 11.30 11.93 2.70
N PRO A 581 12.62 11.83 2.41
CA PRO A 581 13.66 12.57 3.13
C PRO A 581 13.49 14.10 3.10
N GLN A 582 12.86 14.65 2.04
CA GLN A 582 12.64 16.09 1.90
C GLN A 582 11.76 16.66 3.02
N VAL A 583 10.76 15.91 3.48
CA VAL A 583 9.87 16.30 4.58
C VAL A 583 10.57 16.09 5.92
N ALA A 584 11.25 14.95 6.08
CA ALA A 584 11.95 14.61 7.33
C ALA A 584 13.07 15.60 7.67
N LEU A 585 13.88 16.02 6.69
CA LEU A 585 14.99 16.95 6.91
C LEU A 585 14.55 18.38 7.29
N ARG A 586 13.29 18.77 7.01
CA ARG A 586 12.74 20.07 7.43
C ARG A 586 12.37 20.11 8.91
N ALA A 587 12.15 18.96 9.54
CA ALA A 587 11.57 18.87 10.89
C ALA A 587 12.60 19.02 12.03
N ASN A 588 13.92 18.99 11.76
CA ASN A 588 15.00 19.09 12.75
C ASN A 588 14.76 18.23 14.02
N PHE A 589 14.59 16.92 13.84
CA PHE A 589 14.41 15.99 14.95
C PHE A 589 15.73 15.64 15.65
N ASP A 590 15.85 16.03 16.93
CA ASP A 590 16.97 15.63 17.79
C ASP A 590 16.70 14.25 18.40
N VAL A 591 17.51 13.28 17.97
CA VAL A 591 17.41 11.86 18.37
C VAL A 591 18.13 11.60 19.70
N SER A 592 19.03 12.49 20.11
CA SER A 592 19.99 12.26 21.19
C SER A 592 19.33 11.84 22.52
N PRO A 593 18.26 12.51 23.00
CA PRO A 593 17.61 12.13 24.26
C PRO A 593 16.94 10.73 24.21
N PHE A 594 16.44 10.33 23.05
CA PHE A 594 15.75 9.03 22.91
C PHE A 594 16.75 7.89 22.81
N LEU A 595 17.88 8.13 22.16
CA LEU A 595 18.98 7.18 22.11
C LEU A 595 19.53 6.91 23.52
N VAL A 596 19.69 7.95 24.34
CA VAL A 596 20.10 7.85 25.76
C VAL A 596 19.16 6.94 26.54
N ASN A 597 17.84 7.20 26.46
CA ASN A 597 16.86 6.42 27.20
C ASN A 597 16.80 4.97 26.72
N ALA A 598 16.91 4.73 25.40
CA ALA A 598 16.95 3.39 24.85
C ALA A 598 18.18 2.59 25.31
N LEU A 599 19.35 3.23 25.41
CA LEU A 599 20.58 2.62 25.91
C LEU A 599 20.49 2.26 27.39
N ASN A 600 20.04 3.21 28.23
CA ASN A 600 19.88 2.98 29.67
C ASN A 600 18.92 1.80 29.97
N ARG A 601 17.88 1.60 29.14
CA ARG A 601 16.94 0.48 29.27
C ARG A 601 17.56 -0.87 28.93
N LEU A 602 18.50 -0.92 27.98
CA LEU A 602 19.20 -2.15 27.61
C LEU A 602 20.25 -2.53 28.67
N ASP A 603 20.87 -1.54 29.31
CA ASP A 603 21.81 -1.74 30.41
C ASP A 603 21.10 -2.15 31.72
N GLY A 604 19.85 -1.72 31.93
CA GLY A 604 19.04 -2.03 33.10
C GLY A 604 18.58 -3.49 33.22
N GLY A 605 18.76 -4.32 32.19
CA GLY A 605 18.36 -5.73 32.15
C GLY A 605 16.83 -5.90 32.12
N ALA A 606 16.26 -6.11 30.93
CA ALA A 606 14.82 -6.39 30.81
C ALA A 606 14.47 -7.80 31.34
N GLU A 607 13.42 -7.93 32.14
CA GLU A 607 12.96 -9.21 32.70
C GLU A 607 12.41 -10.20 31.64
N GLU A 608 12.04 -9.72 30.45
CA GLU A 608 11.49 -10.52 29.35
C GLU A 608 12.30 -10.44 28.03
N PRO A 609 12.63 -11.57 27.39
CA PRO A 609 13.48 -11.61 26.19
C PRO A 609 12.82 -10.97 24.95
N GLN A 610 11.48 -11.01 24.84
CA GLN A 610 10.75 -10.37 23.73
C GLN A 610 10.82 -8.84 23.80
N ASN A 611 10.69 -8.26 24.99
CA ASN A 611 10.82 -6.82 25.20
C ASN A 611 12.26 -6.34 24.94
N GLN A 612 13.25 -7.18 25.26
CA GLN A 612 14.64 -6.90 24.92
C GLN A 612 14.85 -6.85 23.39
N ALA A 613 14.27 -7.80 22.64
CA ALA A 613 14.36 -7.79 21.17
C ALA A 613 13.70 -6.54 20.55
N LEU A 614 12.52 -6.13 21.04
CA LEU A 614 11.83 -4.92 20.57
C LEU A 614 12.58 -3.62 20.94
N ALA A 615 13.13 -3.52 22.15
CA ALA A 615 13.94 -2.38 22.56
C ALA A 615 15.22 -2.27 21.72
N LEU A 616 15.77 -3.40 21.32
CA LEU A 616 16.91 -3.47 20.42
C LEU A 616 16.56 -3.04 18.98
N MET A 617 15.36 -3.37 18.47
CA MET A 617 14.87 -2.86 17.19
C MET A 617 14.60 -1.35 17.24
N GLU A 618 14.02 -0.85 18.35
CA GLU A 618 13.87 0.59 18.60
C GLU A 618 15.22 1.30 18.50
N LEU A 619 16.25 0.77 19.18
CA LEU A 619 17.60 1.34 19.14
C LEU A 619 18.17 1.36 17.72
N GLU A 620 18.04 0.27 16.95
CA GLU A 620 18.50 0.22 15.56
C GLU A 620 17.82 1.28 14.68
N ASN A 621 16.51 1.45 14.82
CA ASN A 621 15.78 2.49 14.11
C ASN A 621 16.30 3.89 14.48
N LEU A 622 16.51 4.16 15.77
CA LEU A 622 17.05 5.44 16.24
C LEU A 622 18.47 5.71 15.75
N ILE A 623 19.34 4.69 15.72
CA ILE A 623 20.71 4.82 15.20
C ILE A 623 20.69 5.16 13.70
N ALA A 624 19.84 4.48 12.92
CA ALA A 624 19.68 4.79 11.51
C ALA A 624 19.20 6.23 11.30
N ILE A 625 18.21 6.69 12.07
CA ILE A 625 17.74 8.09 12.03
C ILE A 625 18.87 9.06 12.42
N ALA A 626 19.68 8.74 13.43
CA ALA A 626 20.79 9.57 13.85
C ALA A 626 21.84 9.75 12.74
N GLY A 627 22.02 8.75 11.86
CA GLY A 627 22.86 8.87 10.66
C GLY A 627 22.31 9.84 9.61
N TYR A 628 20.99 9.97 9.50
CA TYR A 628 20.34 10.91 8.57
C TYR A 628 20.12 12.31 9.17
N SER A 629 20.04 12.43 10.49
CA SER A 629 19.66 13.68 11.16
C SER A 629 20.84 14.67 11.28
N PRO A 630 20.77 15.86 10.65
CA PRO A 630 21.79 16.88 10.80
C PRO A 630 21.84 17.54 12.19
N GLY A 631 20.83 17.29 13.05
CA GLY A 631 20.75 17.83 14.41
C GLY A 631 21.41 16.96 15.48
N MET A 632 21.97 15.81 15.12
CA MET A 632 22.53 14.83 16.07
C MET A 632 23.84 15.31 16.72
N ARG A 633 23.94 15.19 18.04
CA ARG A 633 25.15 15.56 18.81
C ARG A 633 25.94 14.31 19.23
N TRP A 634 26.64 13.70 18.27
CA TRP A 634 27.34 12.42 18.46
C TRP A 634 28.38 12.42 19.60
N PHE A 635 29.11 13.51 19.80
CA PHE A 635 30.26 13.58 20.71
C PHE A 635 30.06 14.50 21.93
N ALA A 636 28.86 15.05 22.11
CA ALA A 636 28.53 15.82 23.30
C ALA A 636 27.89 14.90 24.35
N LYS A 637 28.26 15.05 25.61
CA LYS A 637 27.58 14.36 26.71
C LYS A 637 26.16 14.90 26.86
N ALA A 638 25.16 14.06 26.62
CA ALA A 638 23.77 14.37 26.90
C ALA A 638 23.46 14.15 28.39
N GLU A 639 22.52 14.90 28.94
CA GLU A 639 22.05 14.72 30.32
C GLU A 639 21.57 13.26 30.53
N GLY A 640 22.18 12.55 31.48
CA GLY A 640 21.82 11.16 31.81
C GLY A 640 22.74 10.05 31.27
N LEU A 641 23.74 10.34 30.43
CA LEU A 641 24.77 9.36 30.04
C LEU A 641 26.12 9.63 30.73
N ALA A 642 26.85 8.56 31.06
CA ALA A 642 28.22 8.65 31.54
C ALA A 642 29.22 9.09 30.44
N ALA A 643 28.90 8.80 29.16
CA ALA A 643 29.72 9.05 27.98
C ALA A 643 28.88 9.66 26.83
N SER A 644 29.53 10.19 25.79
CA SER A 644 28.81 10.66 24.58
C SER A 644 28.06 9.52 23.89
N PRO A 645 26.99 9.83 23.12
CA PRO A 645 26.24 8.85 22.33
C PRO A 645 27.14 7.93 21.48
N PHE A 646 28.19 8.49 20.88
CA PHE A 646 29.15 7.73 20.08
C PHE A 646 29.89 6.66 20.89
N VAL A 647 30.44 7.02 22.05
CA VAL A 647 31.20 6.08 22.89
C VAL A 647 30.26 5.10 23.62
N ALA A 648 29.08 5.53 24.03
CA ALA A 648 28.08 4.65 24.64
C ALA A 648 27.64 3.54 23.66
N LEU A 649 27.41 3.89 22.38
CA LEU A 649 27.10 2.92 21.33
C LEU A 649 28.28 2.01 20.98
N LEU A 650 29.51 2.54 20.98
CA LEU A 650 30.72 1.75 20.76
C LEU A 650 30.95 0.74 21.90
N LYS A 651 30.72 1.17 23.16
CA LYS A 651 30.72 0.31 24.34
C LYS A 651 29.69 -0.81 24.18
N LEU A 652 28.45 -0.47 23.84
CA LEU A 652 27.39 -1.45 23.59
C LEU A 652 27.75 -2.45 22.48
N TYR A 653 28.34 -1.97 21.37
CA TYR A 653 28.78 -2.82 20.27
C TYR A 653 29.83 -3.84 20.72
N VAL A 654 30.83 -3.40 21.49
CA VAL A 654 31.89 -4.27 22.03
C VAL A 654 31.35 -5.21 23.11
N GLU A 655 30.37 -4.79 23.90
CA GLU A 655 29.88 -5.56 25.03
C GLU A 655 28.82 -6.59 24.67
N ASN A 656 27.80 -6.19 23.89
CA ASN A 656 26.53 -6.92 23.76
C ASN A 656 26.01 -7.06 22.31
N ALA A 657 26.56 -6.33 21.32
CA ALA A 657 25.96 -6.22 19.97
C ALA A 657 26.88 -6.66 18.80
N GLN A 658 27.74 -7.66 19.04
CA GLN A 658 28.83 -8.05 18.13
C GLN A 658 28.39 -8.60 16.74
N GLY A 659 27.11 -8.96 16.55
CA GLY A 659 26.55 -9.41 15.26
C GLY A 659 25.80 -8.33 14.46
N ARG A 660 25.81 -7.06 14.90
CA ARG A 660 24.97 -6.01 14.31
C ARG A 660 25.73 -5.12 13.33
N THR A 661 25.64 -5.47 12.06
CA THR A 661 26.32 -4.77 10.95
C THR A 661 25.89 -3.32 10.80
N LYS A 662 24.60 -3.01 10.98
CA LYS A 662 24.05 -1.64 10.85
C LYS A 662 24.63 -0.68 11.90
N LEU A 663 24.76 -1.12 13.15
CA LEU A 663 25.35 -0.30 14.23
C LEU A 663 26.83 0.01 13.94
N LYS A 664 27.60 -0.99 13.50
CA LYS A 664 28.99 -0.80 13.09
C LYS A 664 29.10 0.18 11.91
N GLN A 665 28.27 0.01 10.89
CA GLN A 665 28.26 0.88 9.70
C GLN A 665 27.99 2.35 10.05
N VAL A 666 27.00 2.61 10.92
CA VAL A 666 26.69 3.98 11.34
C VAL A 666 27.81 4.58 12.19
N LEU A 667 28.37 3.81 13.12
CA LEU A 667 29.51 4.29 13.93
C LEU A 667 30.74 4.57 13.05
N GLU A 668 31.05 3.70 12.10
CA GLU A 668 32.15 3.91 11.15
C GLU A 668 31.88 5.10 10.24
N SER A 669 30.67 5.27 9.72
CA SER A 669 30.33 6.42 8.88
C SER A 669 30.45 7.73 9.65
N VAL A 670 30.01 7.77 10.91
CA VAL A 670 30.13 8.95 11.78
C VAL A 670 31.59 9.23 12.09
N ALA A 671 32.38 8.20 12.42
CA ALA A 671 33.81 8.37 12.74
C ALA A 671 34.60 8.90 11.53
N VAL A 672 34.32 8.41 10.33
CA VAL A 672 34.95 8.88 9.08
C VAL A 672 34.45 10.27 8.69
N GLN A 673 33.15 10.55 8.79
CA GLN A 673 32.57 11.86 8.46
C GLN A 673 33.12 12.98 9.35
N HIS A 674 33.40 12.67 10.62
CA HIS A 674 34.02 13.59 11.58
C HIS A 674 35.55 13.52 11.62
N GLN A 675 36.19 12.82 10.66
CA GLN A 675 37.64 12.71 10.49
C GLN A 675 38.40 12.12 11.70
N LEU A 676 37.72 11.33 12.54
CA LEU A 676 38.36 10.68 13.70
C LEU A 676 39.31 9.57 13.27
N VAL A 677 38.91 8.79 12.27
CA VAL A 677 39.62 7.63 11.74
C VAL A 677 39.67 7.69 10.22
N LEU A 678 40.65 7.01 9.62
CA LEU A 678 40.74 6.90 8.17
C LEU A 678 39.67 5.94 7.61
N PRO A 679 39.22 6.13 6.36
CA PRO A 679 38.27 5.21 5.71
C PRO A 679 38.78 3.77 5.64
N GLU A 680 40.09 3.57 5.48
CA GLU A 680 40.72 2.25 5.31
C GLU A 680 40.86 1.48 6.64
N THR A 681 41.15 2.19 7.74
CA THR A 681 41.30 1.57 9.07
C THR A 681 39.99 1.44 9.82
N GLY A 682 39.08 2.42 9.69
CA GLY A 682 37.79 2.44 10.35
C GLY A 682 37.89 2.33 11.88
N LEU A 683 36.90 1.72 12.53
CA LEU A 683 36.88 1.54 13.99
C LEU A 683 37.54 0.25 14.48
N ALA A 684 38.09 -0.57 13.57
CA ALA A 684 38.67 -1.87 13.91
C ALA A 684 39.77 -1.80 15.00
N PRO A 685 40.70 -0.83 15.01
CA PRO A 685 41.72 -0.71 16.06
C PRO A 685 41.13 -0.54 17.46
N PHE A 686 40.06 0.24 17.60
CA PHE A 686 39.41 0.53 18.88
C PHE A 686 38.56 -0.65 19.36
N ILE A 687 37.79 -1.27 18.45
CA ILE A 687 36.97 -2.44 18.77
C ILE A 687 37.85 -3.61 19.23
N ARG A 688 38.95 -3.89 18.52
CA ARG A 688 39.84 -5.01 18.85
C ARG A 688 40.63 -4.76 20.14
N ALA A 689 41.10 -3.54 20.36
CA ALA A 689 41.77 -3.18 21.61
C ALA A 689 40.83 -3.32 22.81
N ALA A 690 39.58 -2.85 22.71
CA ALA A 690 38.58 -3.00 23.76
C ALA A 690 38.25 -4.49 24.05
N LYS A 691 38.12 -5.33 23.01
CA LYS A 691 37.95 -6.80 23.15
C LYS A 691 39.16 -7.47 23.83
N GLY A 692 40.38 -7.07 23.45
CA GLY A 692 41.63 -7.63 23.97
C GLY A 692 41.86 -7.34 25.45
N VAL A 693 41.34 -6.22 25.95
CA VAL A 693 41.40 -5.84 27.37
C VAL A 693 40.33 -6.57 28.20
N LYS A 694 39.13 -6.82 27.65
CA LYS A 694 38.00 -7.51 28.33
C LYS A 694 38.23 -8.99 28.67
N LYS A 695 39.11 -9.71 27.95
CA LYS A 695 39.43 -11.12 28.27
C LYS A 695 40.17 -11.29 29.62
N GLY A 696 40.69 -10.22 30.22
CA GLY A 696 41.19 -10.22 31.59
C GLY A 696 40.06 -9.90 32.59
N LYS A 697 39.95 -10.64 33.69
CA LYS A 697 38.96 -10.42 34.78
C LYS A 697 39.17 -9.09 35.53
N ALA A 698 39.18 -7.95 34.85
CA ALA A 698 39.29 -6.63 35.46
C ALA A 698 37.91 -5.99 35.56
N ARG A 699 37.52 -5.61 36.78
CA ARG A 699 36.45 -4.64 37.00
C ARG A 699 36.94 -3.28 36.47
N ASP A 700 36.03 -2.62 35.75
CA ASP A 700 36.05 -1.23 35.26
C ASP A 700 36.96 -0.87 34.06
N ILE A 701 36.54 -1.32 32.86
CA ILE A 701 36.95 -0.72 31.55
C ILE A 701 36.32 0.69 31.37
N ASP A 702 35.39 1.09 32.25
CA ASP A 702 34.69 2.38 32.19
C ASP A 702 35.63 3.59 32.20
N PHE A 703 36.79 3.47 32.86
CA PHE A 703 37.83 4.49 32.80
C PHE A 703 38.39 4.70 31.38
N ILE A 704 38.62 3.61 30.63
CA ILE A 704 39.10 3.65 29.24
C ILE A 704 38.04 4.25 28.33
N TRP A 705 36.75 3.94 28.55
CA TRP A 705 35.66 4.55 27.82
C TRP A 705 35.57 6.05 28.08
N GLY A 706 35.74 6.50 29.33
CA GLY A 706 35.78 7.93 29.68
C GLY A 706 36.96 8.68 29.03
N TYR A 707 38.12 8.03 28.90
CA TYR A 707 39.27 8.58 28.17
C TYR A 707 38.99 8.72 26.67
N LEU A 708 38.48 7.66 26.04
CA LEU A 708 38.15 7.65 24.62
C LEU A 708 37.11 8.72 24.27
N ASP A 709 36.14 8.93 25.16
CA ASP A 709 35.08 9.94 25.01
C ASP A 709 35.61 11.37 24.97
N ASN A 710 36.54 11.72 25.87
CA ASN A 710 37.19 13.02 25.87
C ASN A 710 38.06 13.22 24.61
N CYS A 711 38.79 12.18 24.19
CA CYS A 711 39.63 12.22 22.99
C CYS A 711 38.79 12.40 21.71
N ALA A 712 37.69 11.66 21.59
CA ALA A 712 36.77 11.75 20.45
C ALA A 712 36.05 13.09 20.40
N GLY A 713 35.55 13.59 21.53
CA GLY A 713 34.88 14.89 21.62
C GLY A 713 35.78 16.06 21.23
N ARG A 714 37.02 16.09 21.72
CA ARG A 714 37.98 17.15 21.36
C ARG A 714 38.41 17.07 19.90
N CYS A 715 38.67 15.86 19.40
CA CYS A 715 39.06 15.65 18.01
C CYS A 715 37.94 16.07 17.05
N ALA A 716 36.70 15.67 17.32
CA ALA A 716 35.55 16.04 16.49
C ALA A 716 35.23 17.55 16.53
N ALA A 717 35.49 18.23 17.64
CA ALA A 717 35.28 19.67 17.78
C ALA A 717 36.37 20.52 17.07
N SER A 718 37.60 19.99 16.98
CA SER A 718 38.76 20.74 16.46
C SER A 718 39.69 19.89 15.58
N PRO A 719 39.19 19.25 14.51
CA PRO A 719 39.97 18.30 13.70
C PRO A 719 41.22 18.94 13.07
N LEU A 720 41.12 20.19 12.62
CA LEU A 720 42.24 20.97 12.05
C LEU A 720 43.44 21.04 13.00
N LYS A 721 43.20 21.28 14.29
CA LYS A 721 44.26 21.35 15.32
C LYS A 721 45.06 20.04 15.36
N TYR A 722 44.39 18.90 15.26
CA TYR A 722 45.03 17.59 15.33
C TYR A 722 45.67 17.17 14.01
N MET A 723 45.20 17.70 12.88
CA MET A 723 45.90 17.59 11.60
C MET A 723 47.25 18.32 11.66
N ASP A 724 47.26 19.56 12.16
CA ASP A 724 48.49 20.35 12.30
C ASP A 724 49.49 19.65 13.25
N LEU A 725 49.01 19.16 14.40
CA LEU A 725 49.84 18.41 15.37
C LEU A 725 50.40 17.09 14.81
N MET A 726 49.65 16.43 13.90
CA MET A 726 50.12 15.24 13.20
C MET A 726 51.23 15.58 12.19
N GLN A 727 51.07 16.68 11.44
CA GLN A 727 52.07 17.17 10.48
C GLN A 727 53.34 17.68 11.17
N GLU A 728 53.22 18.34 12.32
CA GLU A 728 54.40 18.75 13.12
C GLU A 728 55.18 17.55 13.69
N SER A 729 54.57 16.36 13.74
CA SER A 729 55.18 15.17 14.33
C SER A 729 55.93 14.29 13.32
N VAL A 730 55.71 14.47 12.00
CA VAL A 730 56.24 13.61 10.93
C VAL A 730 56.44 14.43 9.64
N GLU A 731 57.61 14.34 9.01
CA GLU A 731 58.02 15.18 7.85
C GLU A 731 57.42 14.78 6.48
N ASP A 732 56.74 13.63 6.38
CA ASP A 732 56.17 13.06 5.13
C ASP A 732 54.63 13.01 5.13
N ASP A 733 54.00 12.76 3.96
CA ASP A 733 52.54 12.65 3.77
C ASP A 733 51.90 11.61 4.72
N VAL A 734 51.30 12.09 5.82
CA VAL A 734 50.85 11.23 6.93
C VAL A 734 49.44 10.68 6.66
N SER A 735 49.34 9.38 6.43
CA SER A 735 48.08 8.63 6.53
C SER A 735 47.99 7.98 7.92
N ALA A 736 47.43 8.69 8.90
CA ALA A 736 47.15 8.19 10.25
C ALA A 736 45.84 8.77 10.83
N SER A 737 45.17 8.02 11.72
CA SER A 737 43.90 8.42 12.33
C SER A 737 44.07 9.58 13.34
N LEU A 738 43.35 10.70 13.16
CA LEU A 738 43.51 11.93 13.96
C LEU A 738 43.23 11.74 15.45
N ILE A 739 42.34 10.81 15.81
CA ILE A 739 42.05 10.49 17.22
C ILE A 739 43.32 10.00 17.97
N LEU A 740 44.31 9.43 17.27
CA LEU A 740 45.56 8.99 17.91
C LEU A 740 46.38 10.18 18.44
N ALA A 741 46.36 11.32 17.73
CA ALA A 741 47.01 12.54 18.19
C ALA A 741 46.30 13.15 19.40
N SER A 742 44.96 13.12 19.42
CA SER A 742 44.20 13.59 20.59
C SER A 742 44.41 12.69 21.81
N MET A 743 44.59 11.38 21.61
CA MET A 743 44.99 10.46 22.67
C MET A 743 46.36 10.83 23.25
N VAL A 744 47.37 11.13 22.43
CA VAL A 744 48.68 11.60 22.92
C VAL A 744 48.55 12.88 23.76
N GLU A 745 47.80 13.88 23.28
CA GLU A 745 47.59 15.14 24.02
C GLU A 745 46.89 14.91 25.37
N GLN A 746 45.90 14.02 25.42
CA GLN A 746 45.10 13.79 26.63
C GLN A 746 45.73 12.80 27.63
N LEU A 747 46.75 12.04 27.21
CA LEU A 747 47.39 11.02 28.03
C LEU A 747 48.02 11.54 29.35
N PRO A 748 48.74 12.69 29.38
CA PRO A 748 49.34 13.21 30.62
C PRO A 748 48.28 13.53 31.69
N PHE A 749 47.16 14.14 31.28
CA PHE A 749 46.08 14.55 32.19
C PHE A 749 45.38 13.38 32.88
N ILE A 750 45.40 12.21 32.25
CA ILE A 750 44.87 10.97 32.80
C ILE A 750 45.91 10.24 33.62
N ALA A 751 47.16 10.18 33.14
CA ALA A 751 48.28 9.60 33.88
C ALA A 751 48.54 10.30 35.23
N ASP A 752 48.21 11.59 35.35
CA ASP A 752 48.30 12.37 36.58
C ASP A 752 47.06 12.25 37.49
N LYS A 753 45.88 11.93 36.92
CA LYS A 753 44.62 11.76 37.69
C LYS A 753 44.46 10.35 38.28
N THR A 754 45.04 9.34 37.63
CA THR A 754 44.89 7.94 38.03
C THR A 754 45.99 7.52 39.00
N THR A 755 45.60 7.14 40.23
CA THR A 755 46.53 6.66 41.27
C THR A 755 46.68 5.14 41.31
N ASP A 756 45.80 4.39 40.63
CA ASP A 756 45.89 2.93 40.55
C ASP A 756 46.84 2.48 39.41
N LYS A 757 47.92 1.81 39.81
CA LYS A 757 48.93 1.28 38.89
C LYS A 757 48.35 0.23 37.93
N LYS A 758 47.29 -0.49 38.32
CA LYS A 758 46.63 -1.50 37.47
C LYS A 758 45.82 -0.87 36.34
N GLU A 759 45.19 0.27 36.56
CA GLU A 759 44.46 1.00 35.51
C GLU A 759 45.42 1.58 34.46
N LEU A 760 46.59 2.07 34.90
CA LEU A 760 47.65 2.53 34.00
C LEU A 760 48.29 1.40 33.19
N GLU A 761 48.45 0.21 33.78
CA GLU A 761 48.87 -1.01 33.07
C GLU A 761 47.84 -1.43 32.00
N LEU A 762 46.54 -1.36 32.32
CA LEU A 762 45.45 -1.64 31.38
C LEU A 762 45.39 -0.61 30.24
N LEU A 763 45.60 0.68 30.55
CA LEU A 763 45.64 1.76 29.57
C LEU A 763 46.83 1.59 28.61
N SER A 764 48.03 1.29 29.12
CA SER A 764 49.20 1.00 28.29
C SER A 764 48.97 -0.20 27.36
N LYS A 765 48.33 -1.26 27.87
CA LYS A 765 47.94 -2.43 27.07
C LYS A 765 46.92 -2.09 26.00
N PHE A 766 45.91 -1.27 26.31
CA PHE A 766 44.92 -0.79 25.35
C PHE A 766 45.57 0.02 24.21
N LEU A 767 46.40 1.02 24.56
CA LEU A 767 47.11 1.86 23.59
C LEU A 767 48.03 1.04 22.68
N SER A 768 48.75 0.06 23.25
CA SER A 768 49.62 -0.82 22.48
C SER A 768 48.83 -1.64 21.45
N LEU A 769 47.64 -2.11 21.80
CA LEU A 769 46.75 -2.86 20.90
C LEU A 769 46.15 -1.97 19.80
N VAL A 770 45.74 -0.75 20.13
CA VAL A 770 45.23 0.23 19.14
C VAL A 770 46.30 0.52 18.10
N LEU A 771 47.51 0.91 18.52
CA LEU A 771 48.61 1.25 17.62
C LEU A 771 49.09 0.04 16.81
N SER A 772 49.12 -1.16 17.42
CA SER A 772 49.44 -2.41 16.71
C SER A 772 48.43 -2.70 15.60
N CYS A 773 47.13 -2.54 15.87
CA CYS A 773 46.08 -2.80 14.89
C CYS A 773 46.05 -1.75 13.77
N ALA A 774 46.29 -0.47 14.09
CA ALA A 774 46.43 0.59 13.10
C ALA A 774 47.62 0.31 12.15
N LYS A 775 48.76 -0.10 12.72
CA LYS A 775 49.98 -0.45 11.98
C LYS A 775 49.80 -1.65 11.04
N THR A 776 48.99 -2.64 11.44
CA THR A 776 48.70 -3.81 10.60
C THR A 776 47.74 -3.53 9.46
N LYS A 777 46.86 -2.52 9.59
CA LYS A 777 45.86 -2.17 8.58
C LYS A 777 46.34 -1.14 7.54
N GLY A 778 47.59 -0.70 7.63
CA GLY A 778 48.20 0.15 6.60
C GLY A 778 48.42 1.61 6.97
N GLU A 779 48.14 2.03 8.22
CA GLU A 779 48.52 3.37 8.69
C GLU A 779 50.06 3.53 8.75
N THR A 780 50.53 4.76 8.51
CA THR A 780 51.96 5.08 8.31
C THR A 780 52.80 4.63 9.51
N SER A 781 53.67 3.63 9.31
CA SER A 781 54.48 3.04 10.39
C SER A 781 55.33 4.07 11.14
N ALA A 782 55.91 5.04 10.41
CA ALA A 782 56.74 6.09 10.99
C ALA A 782 55.94 6.99 11.97
N ALA A 783 54.70 7.33 11.60
CA ALA A 783 53.80 8.13 12.44
C ALA A 783 53.38 7.37 13.70
N ILE A 784 53.02 6.08 13.56
CA ILE A 784 52.64 5.23 14.69
C ILE A 784 53.80 5.06 15.68
N ASP A 785 55.02 4.83 15.17
CA ASP A 785 56.20 4.65 16.01
C ASP A 785 56.60 5.97 16.71
N ALA A 786 56.41 7.12 16.07
CA ALA A 786 56.60 8.44 16.67
C ALA A 786 55.59 8.72 17.79
N LEU A 787 54.31 8.42 17.56
CA LEU A 787 53.24 8.55 18.57
C LEU A 787 53.46 7.59 19.75
N ALA A 788 53.88 6.34 19.50
CA ALA A 788 54.20 5.37 20.54
C ALA A 788 55.35 5.81 21.44
N LYS A 789 56.40 6.43 20.86
CA LYS A 789 57.51 7.02 21.63
C LYS A 789 57.02 8.16 22.54
N LYS A 790 56.18 9.05 22.03
CA LYS A 790 55.56 10.13 22.82
C LYS A 790 54.71 9.56 23.96
N MET A 791 53.86 8.56 23.69
CA MET A 791 53.03 7.91 24.73
C MET A 791 53.87 7.19 25.80
N THR A 792 54.95 6.53 25.40
CA THR A 792 55.86 5.81 26.31
C THR A 792 56.64 6.77 27.22
N ALA A 793 57.10 7.91 26.68
CA ALA A 793 57.77 8.94 27.47
C ALA A 793 56.84 9.53 28.55
N THR A 794 55.55 9.69 28.24
CA THR A 794 54.54 10.18 29.20
C THR A 794 54.23 9.18 30.31
N LEU A 795 54.32 7.88 30.02
CA LEU A 795 54.04 6.78 30.96
C LEU A 795 55.29 6.25 31.67
N ASP A 796 56.45 6.85 31.43
CA ASP A 796 57.74 6.38 31.93
C ASP A 796 57.75 6.32 33.48
N GLY A 797 58.20 5.19 34.01
CA GLY A 797 58.18 4.88 35.44
C GLY A 797 56.79 4.59 36.05
N ARG A 798 55.68 4.78 35.32
CA ARG A 798 54.30 4.58 35.84
C ARG A 798 53.60 3.34 35.27
N ALA A 799 53.85 2.99 34.01
CA ALA A 799 53.24 1.83 33.34
C ALA A 799 54.22 1.15 32.36
N PRO A 800 53.92 -0.06 31.84
CA PRO A 800 54.70 -0.69 30.79
C PRO A 800 54.80 0.17 29.53
N ALA A 801 55.89 0.06 28.79
CA ALA A 801 56.09 0.79 27.53
C ALA A 801 55.01 0.45 26.49
N VAL A 802 54.55 1.45 25.74
CA VAL A 802 53.57 1.27 24.68
C VAL A 802 54.28 0.79 23.41
N VAL A 803 54.17 -0.50 23.10
CA VAL A 803 54.92 -1.13 22.00
C VAL A 803 53.98 -1.56 20.87
N PRO A 804 53.96 -0.86 19.72
CA PRO A 804 53.23 -1.30 18.54
C PRO A 804 53.94 -2.49 17.87
N LYS A 805 53.23 -3.61 17.70
CA LYS A 805 53.72 -4.79 16.96
C LYS A 805 52.87 -5.03 15.72
N SER A 806 53.51 -5.33 14.60
CA SER A 806 52.80 -5.83 13.41
C SER A 806 52.49 -7.31 13.58
N ASP A 807 51.25 -7.62 13.96
CA ASP A 807 50.81 -9.00 14.19
C ASP A 807 49.67 -9.36 13.23
N LYS A 808 49.95 -10.28 12.30
CA LYS A 808 48.97 -10.72 11.29
C LYS A 808 47.78 -11.45 11.90
N SER A 809 47.90 -11.99 13.12
CA SER A 809 46.75 -12.57 13.82
C SER A 809 45.72 -11.52 14.26
N LEU A 810 46.04 -10.22 14.14
CA LEU A 810 45.11 -9.11 14.33
C LEU A 810 44.24 -8.82 13.10
N LEU A 811 44.53 -9.45 11.94
CA LEU A 811 43.78 -9.30 10.68
C LEU A 811 42.70 -10.37 10.45
N ASP A 812 42.66 -11.43 11.26
CA ASP A 812 41.63 -12.48 11.18
C ASP A 812 40.27 -11.96 11.72
N ASP A 813 39.49 -11.37 10.82
CA ASP A 813 38.03 -11.21 10.93
C ASP A 813 37.30 -12.20 9.99
N ALA A 814 38.02 -13.12 9.32
CA ALA A 814 37.45 -14.02 8.31
C ALA A 814 36.62 -15.19 8.87
N SER A 815 36.54 -15.37 10.19
CA SER A 815 35.84 -16.52 10.80
C SER A 815 34.43 -16.22 11.34
N GLU A 816 33.95 -14.97 11.27
CA GLU A 816 32.60 -14.60 11.74
C GLU A 816 31.64 -14.19 10.59
N GLU A 817 32.11 -14.11 9.34
CA GLU A 817 31.27 -13.76 8.17
C GLU A 817 30.59 -14.97 7.51
N ALA A 818 30.78 -16.20 8.01
CA ALA A 818 30.37 -17.42 7.30
C ALA A 818 28.97 -17.98 7.63
N ASP A 819 28.27 -17.53 8.68
CA ASP A 819 27.04 -18.20 9.16
C ASP A 819 25.76 -17.33 9.20
N ALA A 820 25.73 -16.19 8.50
CA ALA A 820 24.48 -15.42 8.34
C ALA A 820 24.40 -14.72 6.98
N SER A 821 24.36 -15.52 5.91
CA SER A 821 23.99 -15.05 4.58
C SER A 821 22.68 -15.71 4.12
N GLU A 822 21.57 -15.28 4.69
CA GLU A 822 20.30 -15.22 3.96
C GLU A 822 19.69 -13.82 4.19
N ASP A 823 19.40 -13.16 3.08
CA ASP A 823 18.62 -11.94 2.91
C ASP A 823 19.07 -10.67 3.64
N THR A 824 20.04 -9.97 3.02
CA THR A 824 19.93 -8.51 2.85
C THR A 824 20.64 -8.08 1.58
N ALA A 825 19.88 -7.52 0.65
CA ALA A 825 20.38 -6.91 -0.57
C ALA A 825 21.42 -5.84 -0.23
N LYS A 826 22.65 -6.02 -0.71
CA LYS A 826 23.65 -4.97 -0.80
C LYS A 826 23.03 -3.80 -1.57
N PRO A 827 23.22 -2.53 -1.16
CA PRO A 827 23.04 -1.45 -2.09
C PRO A 827 24.14 -1.65 -3.14
N GLU A 828 23.74 -2.10 -4.32
CA GLU A 828 24.61 -2.05 -5.49
C GLU A 828 25.00 -0.58 -5.68
N ARG A 829 26.19 -0.22 -5.17
CA ARG A 829 27.05 0.68 -5.94
C ARG A 829 27.26 -0.05 -7.25
N GLN A 830 26.46 0.32 -8.25
CA GLN A 830 26.78 0.04 -9.64
C GLN A 830 28.25 0.37 -9.80
N LYS A 831 29.08 -0.65 -10.02
CA LYS A 831 30.27 -0.48 -10.84
C LYS A 831 29.73 -0.19 -12.24
N THR A 832 29.35 1.07 -12.46
CA THR A 832 29.16 1.59 -13.80
C THR A 832 30.48 1.40 -14.53
N ALA A 833 30.33 0.97 -15.78
CA ALA A 833 31.40 0.60 -16.67
C ALA A 833 32.59 1.58 -16.61
N THR A 834 33.77 0.98 -16.61
CA THR A 834 35.03 1.57 -17.07
C THR A 834 34.82 2.68 -18.09
N GLY A 835 35.22 3.91 -17.73
CA GLY A 835 35.72 4.92 -18.67
C GLY A 835 34.77 5.50 -19.72
N ARG A 836 33.47 5.67 -19.45
CA ARG A 836 32.61 6.53 -20.30
C ARG A 836 32.48 7.93 -19.68
N GLU A 837 32.74 8.95 -20.50
CA GLU A 837 32.60 10.35 -20.17
C GLU A 837 31.11 10.71 -19.96
N LEU A 838 30.82 11.77 -19.18
CA LEU A 838 29.44 12.24 -18.99
C LEU A 838 28.96 12.91 -20.29
N ASP A 839 27.94 12.32 -20.93
CA ASP A 839 27.27 12.90 -22.10
C ASP A 839 26.45 14.15 -21.74
N ASP A 840 26.25 15.07 -22.69
CA ASP A 840 25.51 16.34 -22.50
C ASP A 840 24.10 16.16 -21.92
N SER A 841 23.40 15.09 -22.32
CA SER A 841 22.07 14.75 -21.79
C SER A 841 22.08 14.37 -20.30
N SER A 842 23.17 13.76 -19.84
CA SER A 842 23.37 13.44 -18.42
C SER A 842 23.71 14.70 -17.63
N LEU A 843 24.49 15.62 -18.22
CA LEU A 843 24.80 16.91 -17.61
C LEU A 843 23.53 17.78 -17.45
N GLU A 844 22.69 17.82 -18.48
CA GLU A 844 21.39 18.49 -18.45
C GLU A 844 20.49 17.91 -17.35
N ALA A 845 20.39 16.58 -17.23
CA ALA A 845 19.58 15.94 -16.19
C ALA A 845 20.04 16.28 -14.75
N ILE A 846 21.33 16.60 -14.54
CA ILE A 846 21.90 16.93 -13.22
C ILE A 846 21.71 18.42 -12.89
N LEU A 847 21.96 19.30 -13.88
CA LEU A 847 22.15 20.73 -13.66
C LEU A 847 21.07 21.63 -14.25
N ASP A 848 20.29 21.15 -15.23
CA ASP A 848 19.18 21.96 -15.73
C ASP A 848 18.04 22.01 -14.72
N VAL A 849 17.45 23.19 -14.60
CA VAL A 849 16.26 23.42 -13.80
C VAL A 849 15.30 24.18 -14.70
N PRO A 850 14.23 23.58 -15.23
CA PRO A 850 13.31 24.30 -16.09
C PRO A 850 12.68 25.46 -15.32
N PHE A 851 12.30 26.52 -16.04
CA PHE A 851 11.51 27.59 -15.42
C PHE A 851 10.18 27.01 -14.94
N ALA A 852 9.66 27.52 -13.82
CA ALA A 852 8.29 27.16 -13.41
C ALA A 852 7.31 27.52 -14.54
N SER A 853 6.30 26.66 -14.75
CA SER A 853 5.34 26.62 -15.87
C SER A 853 5.01 27.95 -16.53
N ASP A 854 4.81 27.90 -17.86
CA ASP A 854 4.42 29.01 -18.72
C ASP A 854 3.34 29.93 -18.13
N GLU A 855 3.44 31.21 -18.47
CA GLU A 855 2.62 32.34 -18.04
C GLU A 855 1.12 31.99 -17.94
N ASP A 856 0.64 31.62 -16.75
CA ASP A 856 -0.79 31.44 -16.50
C ASP A 856 -1.48 32.81 -16.48
N ASN A 857 -1.82 33.30 -17.67
CA ASN A 857 -2.50 34.57 -17.87
C ASN A 857 -3.84 34.67 -17.13
N SER A 858 -4.43 33.54 -16.73
CA SER A 858 -5.63 33.56 -15.90
C SER A 858 -5.38 34.10 -14.48
N ALA A 859 -4.11 34.20 -14.05
CA ALA A 859 -3.73 34.86 -12.80
C ALA A 859 -4.15 36.35 -12.75
N LEU A 860 -4.32 37.02 -13.90
CA LEU A 860 -4.86 38.39 -13.97
C LEU A 860 -6.30 38.48 -13.43
N LEU A 861 -7.08 37.40 -13.53
CA LEU A 861 -8.50 37.37 -13.15
C LEU A 861 -8.76 36.60 -11.85
N LYS A 862 -8.03 35.50 -11.62
CA LYS A 862 -8.28 34.57 -10.50
C LYS A 862 -8.20 35.25 -9.13
N TRP A 863 -7.29 36.21 -8.95
CA TRP A 863 -6.98 36.83 -7.66
C TRP A 863 -8.15 37.67 -7.09
N ASN A 864 -9.00 38.25 -7.93
CA ASN A 864 -10.10 39.12 -7.49
C ASN A 864 -11.12 38.42 -6.58
N SER A 865 -11.33 37.11 -6.79
CA SER A 865 -12.34 36.30 -6.07
C SER A 865 -11.85 35.67 -4.77
N LYS A 866 -10.54 35.76 -4.48
CA LYS A 866 -9.86 35.01 -3.42
C LYS A 866 -9.73 35.82 -2.14
N SER A 867 -9.62 35.15 -0.99
CA SER A 867 -9.38 35.81 0.31
C SER A 867 -7.95 36.38 0.37
N VAL A 868 -7.66 37.35 1.25
CA VAL A 868 -6.30 37.91 1.36
C VAL A 868 -5.28 36.87 1.83
N GLU A 869 -5.71 35.93 2.68
CA GLU A 869 -4.92 34.78 3.11
C GLU A 869 -4.56 33.90 1.90
N ASP A 870 -5.54 33.51 1.08
CA ASP A 870 -5.33 32.73 -0.15
C ASP A 870 -4.40 33.47 -1.14
N LEU A 871 -4.49 34.81 -1.21
CA LEU A 871 -3.67 35.60 -2.12
C LEU A 871 -2.17 35.45 -1.84
N VAL A 872 -1.82 35.40 -0.56
CA VAL A 872 -0.45 35.25 -0.09
C VAL A 872 -0.08 33.77 -0.04
N ASP A 873 -0.86 32.95 0.68
CA ASP A 873 -0.51 31.58 1.02
C ASP A 873 -0.59 30.62 -0.17
N ASP A 874 -1.63 30.71 -1.00
CA ASP A 874 -1.85 29.82 -2.17
C ASP A 874 -1.06 30.27 -3.42
N GLY A 875 -0.16 31.25 -3.30
CA GLY A 875 0.78 31.62 -4.37
C GLY A 875 0.19 32.47 -5.50
N HIS A 876 -1.03 33.00 -5.34
CA HIS A 876 -1.66 33.87 -6.34
C HIS A 876 -0.93 35.20 -6.54
N ALA A 877 -0.42 35.82 -5.47
CA ALA A 877 0.40 37.03 -5.55
C ALA A 877 1.72 36.76 -6.29
N ALA A 878 2.38 35.63 -6.01
CA ALA A 878 3.58 35.23 -6.73
C ALA A 878 3.30 34.98 -8.23
N ALA A 879 2.18 34.36 -8.57
CA ALA A 879 1.77 34.16 -9.98
C ALA A 879 1.56 35.50 -10.70
N LEU A 880 0.93 36.48 -10.05
CA LEU A 880 0.73 37.81 -10.62
C LEU A 880 2.04 38.58 -10.78
N ILE A 881 2.97 38.46 -9.82
CA ILE A 881 4.33 39.03 -9.92
C ILE A 881 5.07 38.46 -11.13
N ARG A 882 4.99 37.14 -11.36
CA ARG A 882 5.68 36.46 -12.48
C ARG A 882 5.21 36.93 -13.86
N LEU A 883 3.97 37.42 -14.00
CA LEU A 883 3.47 37.98 -15.26
C LEU A 883 4.21 39.25 -15.71
N LEU A 884 5.01 39.88 -14.84
CA LEU A 884 5.93 40.95 -15.23
C LEU A 884 7.07 40.48 -16.15
N TRP A 885 7.32 39.16 -16.23
CA TRP A 885 8.25 38.56 -17.19
C TRP A 885 7.67 38.40 -18.59
N SER A 886 6.36 38.59 -18.78
CA SER A 886 5.72 38.35 -20.07
C SER A 886 6.35 39.15 -21.19
N GLU A 887 6.49 38.57 -22.39
CA GLU A 887 6.95 39.29 -23.58
C GLU A 887 5.91 40.34 -24.04
N HIS A 888 4.64 40.16 -23.70
CA HIS A 888 3.55 41.03 -24.11
C HIS A 888 3.38 42.26 -23.19
N ALA A 889 3.48 43.45 -23.77
CA ALA A 889 3.35 44.71 -23.02
C ALA A 889 1.98 44.88 -22.33
N SER A 890 0.89 44.42 -22.95
CA SER A 890 -0.46 44.48 -22.37
C SER A 890 -0.58 43.65 -21.09
N ILE A 891 -0.01 42.44 -21.07
CA ILE A 891 -0.03 41.54 -19.91
C ILE A 891 0.76 42.16 -18.77
N ARG A 892 1.95 42.70 -19.04
CA ARG A 892 2.77 43.35 -18.01
C ARG A 892 2.11 44.61 -17.44
N GLN A 893 1.48 45.43 -18.27
CA GLN A 893 0.77 46.65 -17.83
C GLN A 893 -0.44 46.30 -16.94
N GLU A 894 -1.20 45.28 -17.34
CA GLU A 894 -2.34 44.80 -16.55
C GLU A 894 -1.89 44.12 -15.26
N ALA A 895 -0.82 43.32 -15.30
CA ALA A 895 -0.20 42.71 -14.11
C ALA A 895 0.25 43.79 -13.12
N LEU A 896 0.96 44.83 -13.58
CA LEU A 896 1.39 45.96 -12.75
C LEU A 896 0.20 46.65 -12.07
N THR A 897 -0.87 46.91 -12.84
CA THR A 897 -2.09 47.52 -12.33
C THR A 897 -2.76 46.64 -11.27
N ASN A 898 -2.83 45.33 -11.51
CA ASN A 898 -3.40 44.38 -10.57
C ASN A 898 -2.54 44.17 -9.32
N ILE A 899 -1.21 44.25 -9.43
CA ILE A 899 -0.29 44.25 -8.27
C ILE A 899 -0.59 45.45 -7.37
N MET A 900 -0.81 46.64 -7.94
CA MET A 900 -1.17 47.83 -7.15
C MET A 900 -2.54 47.69 -6.47
N LYS A 901 -3.55 47.15 -7.17
CA LYS A 901 -4.87 46.88 -6.57
C LYS A 901 -4.78 45.83 -5.46
N MET A 902 -3.98 44.78 -5.67
CA MET A 902 -3.73 43.74 -4.68
C MET A 902 -3.02 44.30 -3.45
N ALA A 903 -2.02 45.15 -3.63
CA ALA A 903 -1.33 45.84 -2.54
C ALA A 903 -2.32 46.67 -1.70
N ALA A 904 -3.20 47.46 -2.34
CA ALA A 904 -4.23 48.23 -1.63
C ALA A 904 -5.16 47.33 -0.80
N ARG A 905 -5.62 46.22 -1.40
CA ARG A 905 -6.49 45.24 -0.73
C ARG A 905 -5.81 44.56 0.47
N ILE A 906 -4.53 44.22 0.34
CA ILE A 906 -3.75 43.63 1.44
C ILE A 906 -3.61 44.64 2.59
N LYS A 907 -3.33 45.92 2.28
CA LYS A 907 -3.20 46.98 3.29
C LYS A 907 -4.47 47.20 4.12
N GLU A 908 -5.62 47.12 3.46
CA GLU A 908 -6.95 47.28 4.10
C GLU A 908 -7.38 46.06 4.92
N SER A 909 -6.68 44.93 4.80
CA SER A 909 -7.03 43.68 5.47
C SER A 909 -6.60 43.63 6.94
N SER A 910 -6.99 42.54 7.61
CA SER A 910 -6.54 42.17 8.95
C SER A 910 -5.36 41.18 8.96
N TYR A 911 -4.70 40.96 7.81
CA TYR A 911 -3.54 40.06 7.72
C TYR A 911 -2.36 40.59 8.56
N GLU A 912 -1.65 39.72 9.26
CA GLU A 912 -0.65 40.12 10.27
C GLU A 912 0.53 40.88 9.65
N GLU A 913 1.08 40.40 8.52
CA GLU A 913 2.22 40.99 7.81
C GLU A 913 1.81 41.90 6.65
N LYS A 914 0.60 42.48 6.73
CA LYS A 914 0.02 43.28 5.65
C LYS A 914 0.88 44.47 5.24
N ASP A 915 1.56 45.12 6.19
CA ASP A 915 2.35 46.32 5.94
C ASP A 915 3.62 45.99 5.15
N GLN A 916 4.28 44.87 5.51
CA GLN A 916 5.49 44.39 4.85
C GLN A 916 5.18 43.91 3.43
N ILE A 917 4.11 43.14 3.25
CA ILE A 917 3.69 42.66 1.92
C ILE A 917 3.22 43.82 1.06
N TRP A 918 2.45 44.76 1.62
CA TRP A 918 2.04 45.98 0.92
C TRP A 918 3.27 46.79 0.45
N LEU A 919 4.29 46.94 1.30
CA LEU A 919 5.51 47.65 0.97
C LEU A 919 6.27 46.94 -0.18
N LEU A 920 6.46 45.63 -0.08
CA LEU A 920 7.09 44.82 -1.12
C LEU A 920 6.41 44.99 -2.49
N LEU A 921 5.08 44.86 -2.54
CA LEU A 921 4.32 44.98 -3.79
C LEU A 921 4.34 46.41 -4.35
N SER A 922 4.33 47.42 -3.47
CA SER A 922 4.36 48.83 -3.86
C SER A 922 5.73 49.21 -4.44
N GLU A 923 6.82 48.77 -3.82
CA GLU A 923 8.18 49.01 -4.30
C GLU A 923 8.45 48.26 -5.61
N LEU A 924 7.98 47.00 -5.74
CA LEU A 924 8.04 46.28 -7.00
C LEU A 924 7.30 47.05 -8.10
N ALA A 925 6.09 47.53 -7.81
CA ALA A 925 5.28 48.26 -8.77
C ALA A 925 5.97 49.57 -9.20
N GLU A 926 6.52 50.33 -8.26
CA GLU A 926 7.23 51.56 -8.58
C GLU A 926 8.51 51.31 -9.38
N SER A 927 9.27 50.28 -9.01
CA SER A 927 10.51 49.86 -9.71
C SER A 927 10.24 49.36 -11.13
N SER A 928 9.05 48.76 -11.34
CA SER A 928 8.67 48.17 -12.63
C SER A 928 7.97 49.16 -13.57
N ARG A 929 7.46 50.29 -13.05
CA ARG A 929 6.60 51.24 -13.78
C ARG A 929 7.18 51.69 -15.12
N ALA A 930 8.45 52.10 -15.13
CA ALA A 930 9.13 52.56 -16.36
C ALA A 930 9.62 51.42 -17.26
N LEU A 931 9.74 50.20 -16.72
CA LEU A 931 10.30 49.04 -17.41
C LEU A 931 9.23 48.29 -18.22
N VAL A 932 8.03 48.15 -17.65
CA VAL A 932 6.90 47.41 -18.22
C VAL A 932 6.55 47.87 -19.64
N ALA A 933 6.68 49.16 -19.95
CA ALA A 933 6.43 49.72 -21.28
C ALA A 933 7.56 49.46 -22.30
N ARG A 934 8.80 49.24 -21.84
CA ARG A 934 10.00 49.09 -22.70
C ARG A 934 10.31 47.65 -23.04
N GLY A 935 9.95 46.71 -22.17
CA GLY A 935 10.23 45.27 -22.32
C GLY A 935 9.88 44.51 -21.05
N PRO A 936 10.22 43.21 -20.99
CA PRO A 936 10.14 42.44 -19.75
C PRO A 936 10.86 43.15 -18.60
N VAL A 937 10.27 43.11 -17.41
CA VAL A 937 10.91 43.66 -16.21
C VAL A 937 12.17 42.84 -15.91
N ALA A 938 13.24 43.51 -15.47
CA ALA A 938 14.51 42.86 -15.14
C ALA A 938 14.31 41.65 -14.23
N SER A 939 14.77 40.48 -14.68
CA SER A 939 14.42 39.22 -14.04
C SER A 939 14.83 39.12 -12.57
N PRO A 940 15.98 39.70 -12.14
CA PRO A 940 16.36 39.74 -10.72
C PRO A 940 15.36 40.46 -9.81
N LEU A 941 14.63 41.48 -10.31
CA LEU A 941 13.65 42.22 -9.50
C LEU A 941 12.39 41.39 -9.23
N VAL A 942 11.89 40.73 -10.28
CA VAL A 942 10.70 39.88 -10.21
C VAL A 942 10.99 38.62 -9.37
N ALA A 943 12.15 37.98 -9.60
CA ALA A 943 12.59 36.82 -8.83
C ALA A 943 12.78 37.17 -7.34
N PHE A 944 13.38 38.34 -7.04
CA PHE A 944 13.50 38.82 -5.67
C PHE A 944 12.14 39.03 -5.02
N ALA A 945 11.20 39.71 -5.70
CA ALA A 945 9.88 39.97 -5.11
C ALA A 945 9.10 38.67 -4.82
N ALA A 946 9.13 37.71 -5.74
CA ALA A 946 8.51 36.41 -5.51
C ALA A 946 9.15 35.67 -4.32
N ALA A 947 10.49 35.63 -4.26
CA ALA A 947 11.21 34.97 -3.16
C ALA A 947 11.06 35.71 -1.82
N ALA A 948 10.98 37.04 -1.82
CA ALA A 948 10.80 37.87 -0.63
C ALA A 948 9.38 37.75 -0.06
N LEU A 949 8.37 37.55 -0.92
CA LEU A 949 7.00 37.28 -0.47
C LEU A 949 6.92 36.01 0.39
N ASP A 950 7.66 34.97 0.01
CA ASP A 950 7.75 33.72 0.80
C ASP A 950 8.52 33.89 2.12
N VAL A 951 9.41 34.87 2.19
CA VAL A 951 10.09 35.24 3.45
C VAL A 951 9.13 36.02 4.36
N LEU A 952 8.39 36.99 3.81
CA LEU A 952 7.55 37.89 4.59
C LEU A 952 6.31 37.22 5.18
N ARG A 953 5.76 36.17 4.57
CA ARG A 953 4.66 35.38 5.15
C ARG A 953 5.06 34.56 6.39
N ASN A 954 6.36 34.52 6.72
CA ASN A 954 6.87 33.75 7.85
C ASN A 954 7.83 34.60 8.69
N PRO A 955 7.34 35.22 9.78
CA PRO A 955 8.17 36.02 10.69
C PRO A 955 9.35 35.27 11.30
N LEU A 956 9.31 33.93 11.35
CA LEU A 956 10.40 33.08 11.86
C LEU A 956 11.44 32.72 10.78
N HIS A 957 11.32 33.25 9.56
CA HIS A 957 12.30 33.01 8.52
C HIS A 957 13.61 33.75 8.81
N CYS A 958 14.77 33.08 8.67
CA CYS A 958 16.08 33.67 8.98
C CYS A 958 16.38 34.99 8.23
N LEU A 959 15.86 35.14 7.01
CA LEU A 959 15.98 36.38 6.22
C LEU A 959 14.92 37.45 6.52
N TYR A 960 13.97 37.21 7.43
CA TYR A 960 12.85 38.13 7.68
C TYR A 960 13.35 39.53 8.08
N ALA A 961 14.31 39.61 9.00
CA ALA A 961 14.91 40.87 9.42
C ALA A 961 15.66 41.59 8.28
N LYS A 962 16.43 40.84 7.47
CA LYS A 962 17.19 41.38 6.33
C LYS A 962 16.29 41.91 5.22
N VAL A 963 15.23 41.18 4.87
CA VAL A 963 14.25 41.62 3.85
C VAL A 963 13.55 42.89 4.33
N ASN A 964 13.07 42.94 5.57
CA ASN A 964 12.45 44.13 6.12
C ASN A 964 13.40 45.34 6.13
N THR A 965 14.64 45.13 6.57
CA THR A 965 15.68 46.17 6.55
C THR A 965 15.91 46.68 5.14
N PHE A 966 15.95 45.79 4.14
CA PHE A 966 16.12 46.17 2.74
C PHE A 966 14.97 47.01 2.20
N LEU A 967 13.72 46.62 2.44
CA LEU A 967 12.54 47.36 1.99
C LEU A 967 12.49 48.76 2.62
N THR A 968 12.95 48.94 3.87
CA THR A 968 12.99 50.28 4.47
C THR A 968 14.06 51.24 3.89
N ARG A 969 14.92 50.81 2.96
CA ARG A 969 16.02 51.64 2.42
C ARG A 969 15.56 52.66 1.38
N GLY A 970 14.50 52.38 0.64
CA GLY A 970 14.01 53.32 -0.36
C GLY A 970 13.01 52.72 -1.34
N PRO A 971 12.15 53.55 -1.96
CA PRO A 971 10.95 53.11 -2.66
C PRO A 971 11.19 52.52 -4.06
N VAL A 972 12.44 52.50 -4.56
CA VAL A 972 12.77 52.09 -5.93
C VAL A 972 14.01 51.20 -5.94
N TRP A 973 13.88 50.01 -6.52
CA TRP A 973 14.96 49.07 -6.77
C TRP A 973 15.58 49.33 -8.15
N GLN A 974 16.90 49.37 -8.21
CA GLN A 974 17.61 49.65 -9.46
C GLN A 974 17.71 48.37 -10.32
N ALA A 975 17.32 48.48 -11.59
CA ALA A 975 17.32 47.35 -12.53
C ALA A 975 18.72 46.82 -12.88
N ASP A 976 19.79 47.60 -12.63
CA ASP A 976 21.19 47.20 -12.83
C ASP A 976 21.80 46.49 -11.61
N LYS A 977 20.99 46.19 -10.59
CA LYS A 977 21.42 45.54 -9.35
C LYS A 977 20.60 44.31 -9.06
N VAL A 978 21.23 43.36 -8.36
CA VAL A 978 20.54 42.22 -7.76
C VAL A 978 20.17 42.63 -6.32
N PRO A 979 18.86 42.74 -5.99
CA PRO A 979 18.41 43.09 -4.65
C PRO A 979 18.94 42.13 -3.59
N LEU A 980 19.28 42.63 -2.39
CA LEU A 980 19.73 41.86 -1.21
C LEU A 980 21.03 41.01 -1.35
N ALA A 981 21.56 40.81 -2.56
CA ALA A 981 22.70 39.93 -2.79
C ALA A 981 23.97 40.37 -2.04
N HIS A 982 24.22 41.67 -1.94
CA HIS A 982 25.36 42.20 -1.19
C HIS A 982 25.24 41.92 0.31
N ASP A 983 24.04 42.09 0.87
CA ASP A 983 23.76 41.92 2.31
C ASP A 983 23.87 40.46 2.76
N ILE A 984 23.63 39.51 1.84
CA ILE A 984 23.78 38.08 2.11
C ILE A 984 25.22 37.62 1.94
N LEU A 985 25.92 38.05 0.88
CA LEU A 985 27.29 37.59 0.62
C LEU A 985 28.34 38.23 1.51
N HIS A 986 28.15 39.50 1.90
CA HIS A 986 29.14 40.29 2.62
C HIS A 986 28.65 40.79 3.98
N GLY A 987 27.36 40.67 4.29
CA GLY A 987 26.81 41.03 5.59
C GLY A 987 26.92 39.88 6.60
N ALA A 988 26.91 40.23 7.90
CA ALA A 988 26.77 39.24 8.96
C ALA A 988 25.42 38.49 8.78
N PRO A 989 25.36 37.16 9.04
CA PRO A 989 24.10 36.43 9.01
C PRO A 989 23.14 37.00 10.08
N SER A 990 21.83 36.95 9.81
CA SER A 990 20.82 37.46 10.73
C SER A 990 20.76 36.66 12.03
N ASP A 991 20.96 35.35 11.93
CA ASP A 991 21.06 34.43 13.06
C ASP A 991 22.40 33.66 12.98
N ASP A 992 22.98 33.35 14.13
CA ASP A 992 24.17 32.49 14.22
C ASP A 992 23.92 31.15 13.50
N ASP A 993 24.94 30.63 12.82
CA ASP A 993 24.91 29.38 12.03
C ASP A 993 23.96 29.35 10.80
N ARG A 994 23.29 30.46 10.44
CA ARG A 994 22.34 30.49 9.30
C ARG A 994 22.93 30.96 7.96
N TYR A 995 24.20 31.36 7.90
CA TYR A 995 24.86 31.84 6.68
C TYR A 995 24.60 30.97 5.44
N TYR A 996 24.79 29.65 5.53
CA TYR A 996 24.58 28.73 4.40
C TYR A 996 23.11 28.64 3.97
N THR A 997 22.16 28.90 4.87
CA THR A 997 20.73 28.94 4.57
C THR A 997 20.40 30.19 3.75
N GLU A 998 20.95 31.34 4.16
CA GLU A 998 20.80 32.60 3.42
C GLU A 998 21.42 32.52 2.02
N VAL A 999 22.63 31.93 1.92
CA VAL A 999 23.29 31.67 0.62
C VAL A 999 22.45 30.72 -0.24
N SER A 1000 21.83 29.69 0.34
CA SER A 1000 20.94 28.78 -0.40
C SER A 1000 19.73 29.50 -1.02
N TRP A 1001 19.14 30.44 -0.27
CA TRP A 1001 18.04 31.27 -0.73
C TRP A 1001 18.49 32.21 -1.86
N LEU A 1002 19.66 32.85 -1.68
CA LEU A 1002 20.28 33.70 -2.70
C LEU A 1002 20.49 32.96 -4.02
N LEU A 1003 21.14 31.79 -4.00
CA LEU A 1003 21.39 31.01 -5.21
C LEU A 1003 20.10 30.55 -5.90
N ALA A 1004 19.01 30.35 -5.16
CA ALA A 1004 17.73 29.96 -5.74
C ALA A 1004 17.11 31.07 -6.59
N TYR A 1005 17.04 32.31 -6.07
CA TYR A 1005 16.45 33.41 -6.83
C TYR A 1005 17.40 33.98 -7.89
N LEU A 1006 18.73 33.86 -7.71
CA LEU A 1006 19.69 34.16 -8.78
C LEU A 1006 19.49 33.24 -9.99
N LEU A 1007 19.19 31.97 -9.75
CA LEU A 1007 18.92 30.99 -10.80
C LEU A 1007 17.62 31.31 -11.55
N ASP A 1008 16.58 31.73 -10.84
CA ASP A 1008 15.28 32.12 -11.42
C ASP A 1008 15.36 33.49 -12.13
N GLY A 1009 16.23 34.38 -11.64
CA GLY A 1009 16.48 35.72 -12.15
C GLY A 1009 17.47 35.81 -13.33
N LEU A 1010 17.95 34.69 -13.88
CA LEU A 1010 18.84 34.65 -15.04
C LEU A 1010 18.11 34.02 -16.23
N ARG A 1011 17.35 34.83 -16.99
CA ARG A 1011 16.47 34.33 -18.07
C ARG A 1011 16.95 34.71 -19.46
N GLY A 1012 17.52 35.90 -19.64
CA GLY A 1012 17.96 36.38 -20.96
C GLY A 1012 19.23 37.22 -20.95
N PRO A 1013 19.65 37.72 -22.13
CA PRO A 1013 20.91 38.46 -22.29
C PRO A 1013 20.97 39.76 -21.47
N ALA A 1014 19.84 40.42 -21.26
CA ALA A 1014 19.76 41.61 -20.41
C ALA A 1014 20.08 41.29 -18.94
N ASP A 1015 19.61 40.14 -18.43
CA ASP A 1015 19.91 39.70 -17.06
C ASP A 1015 21.38 39.31 -16.93
N LEU A 1016 21.93 38.62 -17.95
CA LEU A 1016 23.36 38.30 -18.02
C LEU A 1016 24.22 39.59 -17.93
N ALA A 1017 23.79 40.68 -18.56
CA ALA A 1017 24.47 41.97 -18.47
C ALA A 1017 24.47 42.55 -17.05
N VAL A 1018 23.38 42.39 -16.28
CA VAL A 1018 23.32 42.79 -14.86
C VAL A 1018 24.31 42.00 -14.02
N PHE A 1019 24.39 40.68 -14.24
CA PHE A 1019 25.37 39.82 -13.57
C PHE A 1019 26.81 40.20 -13.96
N HIS A 1020 27.03 40.58 -15.22
CA HIS A 1020 28.34 40.98 -15.72
C HIS A 1020 28.81 42.33 -15.13
N GLN A 1021 28.01 43.39 -15.25
CA GLN A 1021 28.40 44.76 -14.87
C GLN A 1021 28.80 44.90 -13.39
N LYS A 1022 28.19 44.11 -12.50
CA LYS A 1022 28.48 44.11 -11.06
C LYS A 1022 29.35 42.93 -10.60
N LYS A 1023 29.86 42.12 -11.53
CA LYS A 1023 30.72 40.95 -11.27
C LYS A 1023 30.08 39.94 -10.31
N TRP A 1024 28.78 39.69 -10.43
CA TRP A 1024 28.08 38.76 -9.55
C TRP A 1024 28.55 37.31 -9.75
N PHE A 1025 28.94 36.93 -10.97
CA PHE A 1025 29.52 35.61 -11.22
C PHE A 1025 30.82 35.37 -10.44
N GLU A 1026 31.75 36.34 -10.39
CA GLU A 1026 32.98 36.22 -9.57
C GLU A 1026 32.63 35.96 -8.10
N LYS A 1027 31.70 36.73 -7.55
CA LYS A 1027 31.29 36.63 -6.15
C LYS A 1027 30.59 35.30 -5.83
N VAL A 1028 29.75 34.81 -6.74
CA VAL A 1028 29.05 33.54 -6.58
C VAL A 1028 30.01 32.35 -6.72
N PHE A 1029 30.92 32.38 -7.69
CA PHE A 1029 31.90 31.29 -7.89
C PHE A 1029 32.98 31.27 -6.81
N ALA A 1030 33.31 32.43 -6.23
CA ALA A 1030 34.19 32.50 -5.06
C ALA A 1030 33.65 31.71 -3.86
N LEU A 1031 32.32 31.56 -3.72
CA LEU A 1031 31.74 30.73 -2.65
C LEU A 1031 32.16 29.27 -2.75
N ALA A 1032 32.38 28.75 -3.97
CA ALA A 1032 32.82 27.38 -4.17
C ALA A 1032 34.32 27.16 -3.85
N ALA A 1033 35.09 28.24 -3.60
CA ALA A 1033 36.43 28.11 -3.04
C ALA A 1033 36.40 27.68 -1.56
N ASN A 1034 35.30 27.94 -0.83
CA ASN A 1034 35.14 27.55 0.57
C ASN A 1034 35.18 26.02 0.73
N PRO A 1035 36.18 25.45 1.44
CA PRO A 1035 36.29 24.00 1.64
C PRO A 1035 35.13 23.37 2.42
N TYR A 1036 34.43 24.17 3.22
CA TYR A 1036 33.32 23.72 4.07
C TYR A 1036 31.96 23.85 3.38
N LEU A 1037 31.91 24.30 2.12
CA LEU A 1037 30.67 24.42 1.37
C LEU A 1037 30.09 23.04 1.09
N ARG A 1038 28.88 22.78 1.59
CA ARG A 1038 28.15 21.52 1.40
C ARG A 1038 27.87 21.23 -0.08
N ALA A 1039 27.81 19.95 -0.44
CA ALA A 1039 27.58 19.49 -1.81
C ALA A 1039 26.32 20.12 -2.46
N ASN A 1040 25.19 20.20 -1.76
CA ASN A 1040 23.96 20.79 -2.28
C ASN A 1040 24.12 22.26 -2.70
N LEU A 1041 24.88 23.06 -1.94
CA LEU A 1041 25.14 24.46 -2.29
C LEU A 1041 26.08 24.57 -3.47
N ARG A 1042 27.08 23.68 -3.55
CA ARG A 1042 27.97 23.56 -4.71
C ARG A 1042 27.17 23.23 -5.97
N THR A 1043 26.27 22.26 -5.92
CA THR A 1043 25.36 21.93 -7.03
C THR A 1043 24.53 23.15 -7.44
N ARG A 1044 24.01 23.95 -6.50
CA ARG A 1044 23.27 25.18 -6.83
C ARG A 1044 24.13 26.23 -7.55
N ILE A 1045 25.40 26.39 -7.16
CA ILE A 1045 26.35 27.25 -7.89
C ILE A 1045 26.53 26.73 -9.32
N LEU A 1046 26.70 25.42 -9.49
CA LEU A 1046 26.82 24.80 -10.82
C LEU A 1046 25.56 24.94 -11.67
N ARG A 1047 24.37 24.95 -11.06
CA ARG A 1047 23.10 25.23 -11.75
C ARG A 1047 23.03 26.67 -12.27
N VAL A 1048 23.51 27.65 -11.49
CA VAL A 1048 23.60 29.05 -11.95
C VAL A 1048 24.57 29.18 -13.11
N LEU A 1049 25.72 28.48 -13.05
CA LEU A 1049 26.67 28.41 -14.15
C LEU A 1049 26.04 27.76 -15.40
N TYR A 1050 25.39 26.61 -15.24
CA TYR A 1050 24.73 25.92 -16.34
C TYR A 1050 23.64 26.80 -16.98
N ARG A 1051 22.80 27.46 -16.18
CA ARG A 1051 21.81 28.43 -16.69
C ARG A 1051 22.46 29.53 -17.52
N ALA A 1052 23.58 30.07 -17.08
CA ALA A 1052 24.30 31.10 -17.82
C ALA A 1052 24.79 30.59 -19.18
N THR A 1053 25.15 29.30 -19.32
CA THR A 1053 25.50 28.70 -20.62
C THR A 1053 24.31 28.55 -21.58
N CYS A 1054 23.08 28.53 -21.06
CA CYS A 1054 21.87 28.47 -21.87
C CYS A 1054 21.43 29.85 -22.41
N VAL A 1055 22.02 30.95 -21.91
CA VAL A 1055 21.73 32.31 -22.37
C VAL A 1055 22.66 32.67 -23.53
N GLU A 1056 22.12 33.29 -24.58
CA GLU A 1056 22.90 33.76 -25.73
C GLU A 1056 24.07 34.66 -25.30
N GLY A 1057 25.29 34.34 -25.74
CA GLY A 1057 26.52 35.05 -25.37
C GLY A 1057 27.00 34.80 -23.93
N GLY A 1058 26.31 33.96 -23.16
CA GLY A 1058 26.64 33.60 -21.78
C GLY A 1058 28.00 32.94 -21.63
N SER A 1059 28.23 31.84 -22.36
CA SER A 1059 29.50 31.10 -22.30
C SER A 1059 30.70 31.92 -22.76
N THR A 1060 30.55 32.72 -23.81
CA THR A 1060 31.59 33.67 -24.28
C THR A 1060 31.94 34.71 -23.21
N THR A 1061 30.93 35.23 -22.51
CA THR A 1061 31.13 36.21 -21.43
C THR A 1061 31.82 35.56 -20.22
N LEU A 1062 31.40 34.36 -19.83
CA LEU A 1062 32.01 33.60 -18.74
C LEU A 1062 33.48 33.24 -19.03
N ALA A 1063 33.79 32.84 -20.27
CA ALA A 1063 35.15 32.52 -20.69
C ALA A 1063 36.06 33.76 -20.69
N THR A 1064 35.66 34.83 -21.38
CA THR A 1064 36.54 35.99 -21.64
C THR A 1064 36.61 37.02 -20.50
N ARG A 1065 35.57 37.11 -19.66
CA ARG A 1065 35.48 38.14 -18.59
C ARG A 1065 35.61 37.57 -17.19
N PHE A 1066 35.27 36.30 -16.99
CA PHE A 1066 35.21 35.67 -15.67
C PHE A 1066 36.19 34.51 -15.47
N GLY A 1067 37.00 34.17 -16.47
CA GLY A 1067 38.01 33.12 -16.36
C GLY A 1067 37.43 31.74 -16.04
N ILE A 1068 36.18 31.47 -16.44
CA ILE A 1068 35.46 30.27 -15.97
C ILE A 1068 36.16 28.96 -16.33
N VAL A 1069 36.84 28.91 -17.47
CA VAL A 1069 37.55 27.71 -17.94
C VAL A 1069 38.67 27.35 -16.96
N SER A 1070 39.50 28.33 -16.60
CA SER A 1070 40.56 28.14 -15.59
C SER A 1070 40.02 27.81 -14.20
N TRP A 1071 38.86 28.37 -13.84
CA TRP A 1071 38.20 28.06 -12.58
C TRP A 1071 37.68 26.62 -12.55
N LEU A 1072 37.04 26.16 -13.63
CA LEU A 1072 36.55 24.78 -13.75
C LEU A 1072 37.70 23.76 -13.73
N GLU A 1073 38.80 24.07 -14.41
CA GLU A 1073 40.02 23.25 -14.39
C GLU A 1073 40.63 23.16 -12.98
N ALA A 1074 40.72 24.29 -12.27
CA ALA A 1074 41.21 24.30 -10.89
C ALA A 1074 40.30 23.52 -9.93
N GLN A 1075 38.97 23.60 -10.11
CA GLN A 1075 38.03 22.79 -9.33
C GLN A 1075 38.14 21.30 -9.67
N GLU A 1076 38.22 20.95 -10.95
CA GLU A 1076 38.43 19.57 -11.40
C GLU A 1076 39.68 18.97 -10.76
N ALA A 1077 40.84 19.62 -10.89
CA ALA A 1077 42.10 19.17 -10.31
C ALA A 1077 42.01 18.98 -8.79
N ARG A 1078 41.32 19.88 -8.09
CA ARG A 1078 41.08 19.78 -6.65
C ARG A 1078 40.28 18.53 -6.27
N PHE A 1079 39.24 18.17 -7.02
CA PHE A 1079 38.42 16.99 -6.72
C PHE A 1079 39.08 15.67 -7.17
N VAL A 1080 39.89 15.71 -8.24
CA VAL A 1080 40.76 14.58 -8.63
C VAL A 1080 41.77 14.29 -7.52
N ALA A 1081 42.45 15.30 -6.98
CA ALA A 1081 43.38 15.13 -5.86
C ALA A 1081 42.72 14.63 -4.57
N ALA A 1082 41.44 14.95 -4.36
CA ALA A 1082 40.65 14.48 -3.22
C ALA A 1082 40.03 13.07 -3.41
N GLY A 1083 40.23 12.43 -4.58
CA GLY A 1083 39.68 11.10 -4.88
C GLY A 1083 38.18 11.06 -5.22
N ASP A 1084 37.55 12.21 -5.50
CA ASP A 1084 36.12 12.31 -5.83
C ASP A 1084 35.91 12.42 -7.35
N GLU A 1085 36.10 11.27 -8.03
CA GLU A 1085 36.14 11.20 -9.51
C GLU A 1085 34.79 11.55 -10.17
N GLU A 1086 33.67 11.27 -9.50
CA GLU A 1086 32.33 11.58 -10.03
C GLU A 1086 32.07 13.09 -10.08
N VAL A 1087 32.49 13.82 -9.06
CA VAL A 1087 32.38 15.30 -9.04
C VAL A 1087 33.34 15.91 -10.06
N ALA A 1088 34.56 15.38 -10.18
CA ALA A 1088 35.51 15.82 -11.19
C ALA A 1088 34.96 15.67 -12.63
N LYS A 1089 34.25 14.58 -12.93
CA LYS A 1089 33.58 14.39 -14.23
C LYS A 1089 32.56 15.50 -14.54
N VAL A 1090 31.81 15.98 -13.55
CA VAL A 1090 30.82 17.07 -13.74
C VAL A 1090 31.52 18.38 -14.10
N PHE A 1091 32.63 18.72 -13.43
CA PHE A 1091 33.43 19.90 -13.76
C PHE A 1091 34.03 19.82 -15.17
N ARG A 1092 34.54 18.64 -15.56
CA ARG A 1092 35.04 18.39 -16.91
C ARG A 1092 33.95 18.55 -17.97
N ALA A 1093 32.76 18.00 -17.73
CA ALA A 1093 31.62 18.11 -18.64
C ALA A 1093 31.14 19.56 -18.78
N LEU A 1094 31.07 20.32 -17.68
CA LEU A 1094 30.79 21.77 -17.72
C LEU A 1094 31.84 22.55 -18.51
N ARG A 1095 33.13 22.20 -18.37
CA ARG A 1095 34.24 22.84 -19.12
C ARG A 1095 34.05 22.66 -20.62
N ARG A 1096 33.67 21.45 -21.06
CA ARG A 1096 33.33 21.16 -22.46
C ARG A 1096 32.10 21.92 -22.93
N ARG A 1097 31.01 21.90 -22.15
CA ARG A 1097 29.80 22.63 -22.49
C ARG A 1097 30.06 24.14 -22.69
N VAL A 1098 30.85 24.77 -21.83
CA VAL A 1098 31.22 26.19 -21.98
C VAL A 1098 31.93 26.42 -23.31
N TRP A 1099 32.81 25.51 -23.73
CA TRP A 1099 33.48 25.58 -25.02
C TRP A 1099 32.53 25.38 -26.21
N ASP A 1100 31.62 24.42 -26.11
CA ASP A 1100 30.69 24.09 -27.19
C ASP A 1100 29.62 25.16 -27.43
N THR A 1101 29.28 25.91 -26.38
CA THR A 1101 28.27 26.98 -26.43
C THR A 1101 28.87 28.39 -26.54
N CYS A 1102 30.20 28.53 -26.57
CA CYS A 1102 30.85 29.83 -26.77
C CYS A 1102 31.16 30.14 -28.24
N ASP A 1103 31.44 31.41 -28.51
CA ASP A 1103 32.01 31.85 -29.79
C ASP A 1103 33.47 31.40 -29.88
N ARG A 1104 33.69 30.24 -30.51
CA ARG A 1104 34.99 29.56 -30.57
C ARG A 1104 36.06 30.38 -31.27
N GLU A 1105 35.71 31.15 -32.31
CA GLU A 1105 36.66 32.02 -33.01
C GLU A 1105 37.16 33.12 -32.06
N ARG A 1106 36.21 33.83 -31.42
CA ARG A 1106 36.53 34.91 -30.49
C ARG A 1106 37.28 34.43 -29.24
N VAL A 1107 36.87 33.31 -28.65
CA VAL A 1107 37.52 32.75 -27.45
C VAL A 1107 38.89 32.14 -27.81
N GLY A 1108 39.02 31.53 -28.98
CA GLY A 1108 40.29 31.02 -29.51
C GLY A 1108 41.32 32.13 -29.72
N GLU A 1109 40.93 33.21 -30.38
CA GLU A 1109 41.77 34.41 -30.54
C GLU A 1109 42.13 35.05 -29.20
N TRP A 1110 41.15 35.24 -28.32
CA TRP A 1110 41.36 35.85 -26.99
C TRP A 1110 42.32 35.03 -26.12
N SER A 1111 42.23 33.69 -26.18
CA SER A 1111 43.07 32.79 -25.40
C SER A 1111 44.40 32.42 -26.06
N CYS A 1112 44.67 32.92 -27.28
CA CYS A 1112 45.82 32.50 -28.10
C CYS A 1112 45.92 30.97 -28.25
N GLY A 1113 44.78 30.28 -28.33
CA GLY A 1113 44.70 28.81 -28.37
C GLY A 1113 44.83 28.09 -27.02
N GLY A 1114 45.04 28.78 -25.91
CA GLY A 1114 45.23 28.17 -24.59
C GLY A 1114 44.00 27.41 -24.06
N VAL A 1115 42.78 27.84 -24.41
CA VAL A 1115 41.55 27.13 -24.03
C VAL A 1115 41.41 25.80 -24.79
N VAL A 1116 41.87 25.74 -26.05
CA VAL A 1116 41.88 24.52 -26.86
C VAL A 1116 42.85 23.50 -26.26
N ALA A 1117 44.07 23.95 -25.91
CA ALA A 1117 45.06 23.09 -25.26
C ALA A 1117 44.59 22.55 -23.90
N ALA A 1118 43.86 23.34 -23.11
CA ALA A 1118 43.30 22.92 -21.83
C ALA A 1118 42.15 21.89 -21.94
N LEU A 1119 41.52 21.75 -23.10
CA LEU A 1119 40.44 20.77 -23.34
C LEU A 1119 40.96 19.43 -23.87
N GLU A 1120 42.12 19.42 -24.51
CA GLU A 1120 42.79 18.23 -25.06
C GLU A 1120 43.69 17.50 -24.03
N GLY A 1121 44.00 18.16 -22.91
CA GLY A 1121 44.65 17.58 -21.72
C GLY A 1121 43.66 17.20 -20.63
#